data_AF-A0AA89BV29-F1
#
_entry.id   AF-A0AA89BV29-F1
#
_cell.length_a   1.000
_cell.length_b   1.000
_cell.length_c   1.000
_cell.angle_alpha   90.00
_cell.angle_beta   90.00
_cell.angle_gamma   90.00
#
_symmetry.space_group_name_H-M   'P 1'
#
loop_
_entity.id
_entity.type
_entity.pdbx_description
1 polymer ?
#
loop_
_entity_poly.entity_id
_entity_poly.type
_entity_poly.pdbx_seq_one_letter_code
_entity_poly.pdbx_strand_id
1 'polypeptide(L)'
;MKQSSKDYKREINKSYSKYQFEMEKEIRNTSKTDSRQFWKILNKLNGKNEPEIKASLDDLFAYFKVINEGEDDEEEFNTSDEGDETFNTDILNENISEKEIEDSIRNLKNNKAKGFDDISNEYIKHSINIFMPLYVKLFNLILNTGKIPKAWGYGIIHPIYKKKGDPKNPESYRPITLTSALGKVFTSIIDTRLRNFANSQETISMAQAGFRKGFSTTDNIFCLYSFIQLYLNCGKKLFCTFIDFKKAFDTVWRIGLWRKLQNTNIKGKIFKVIYNMYKDIKSCVRKNSECSEFFPCMTGVRQGENLSPFLFTIFLNDIKEFLTHQGMTGLEIIETKLKEELHLYMKIFLLLYADDTVILADTPENLQLTLKAFERYCEHWKLKINVDKTKVLIFEKRRNRTVRNFFLNEIEIEVVDSYCYLGILFNYNGNFLKARNHLLQYLGTLSKPTDLGDSTSSLQIYPKVLSSTTTKTDVLLKSSELFPKGCSNKPADVVFLFDTSSGVSTSQLDAQTSYARDLQKLFYTGRNTTVLTAAVYGSRTNDVPSPQNDANKGLPLKMLSFSSVGGKRNLTSVMNFIELFSRKQARRHTGHVAILFISGSYGVVDDTIARANYIRRTLGIYIYVIKVGNFVGKSDVTKIASSPSRKFVFHVTNSGTTASLKELLNIHLCDFQIHPRLTTKAIPKCVAKRPVDVIFSLDEVSIGARHSQIIIYLIEALVSGFDSYRNNINIALVNSKNINFAKFGRKFKTVDNFMRRLGTVKIPDHSQMLRKSRRVAFYGRKHAQKVIIHFVDRNVDINKATLSEAKQNRNSKMETYVIAIGTEVELDVTSLEAIASRPSDRYVITVPRYQQLVNHWRQILPKICTGI
;
A
#
# COMPACT_ATOMS: atom_id res chain seq x y z
N MET A 1 -23.71 -37.07 -51.27
CA MET A 1 -23.24 -37.61 -49.97
C MET A 1 -21.73 -37.64 -49.81
N LYS A 2 -20.94 -38.32 -50.66
CA LYS A 2 -19.45 -38.37 -50.51
C LYS A 2 -18.77 -36.99 -50.61
N GLN A 3 -19.26 -36.11 -51.48
CA GLN A 3 -18.73 -34.75 -51.64
C GLN A 3 -19.03 -33.87 -50.41
N SER A 4 -20.28 -33.88 -49.94
CA SER A 4 -20.70 -33.17 -48.72
C SER A 4 -19.94 -33.62 -47.46
N SER A 5 -19.57 -34.92 -47.37
CA SER A 5 -18.72 -35.43 -46.29
C SER A 5 -17.28 -34.91 -46.37
N LYS A 6 -16.73 -34.79 -47.58
CA LYS A 6 -15.40 -34.18 -47.79
C LYS A 6 -15.40 -32.70 -47.46
N ASP A 7 -16.43 -31.97 -47.87
CA ASP A 7 -16.58 -30.54 -47.61
C ASP A 7 -16.77 -30.28 -46.10
N TYR A 8 -17.55 -31.12 -45.41
CA TYR A 8 -17.70 -31.08 -43.95
C TYR A 8 -16.37 -31.31 -43.22
N LYS A 9 -15.60 -32.35 -43.60
CA LYS A 9 -14.27 -32.60 -43.04
C LYS A 9 -13.31 -31.43 -43.31
N ARG A 10 -13.39 -30.81 -44.48
CA ARG A 10 -12.58 -29.65 -44.84
C ARG A 10 -12.90 -28.44 -43.99
N GLU A 11 -14.19 -28.19 -43.72
CA GLU A 11 -14.63 -27.09 -42.88
C GLU A 11 -14.30 -27.30 -41.39
N ILE A 12 -14.38 -28.55 -40.90
CA ILE A 12 -13.87 -28.92 -39.57
C ILE A 12 -12.37 -28.63 -39.47
N ASN A 13 -11.57 -29.11 -40.43
CA ASN A 13 -10.12 -28.90 -40.39
C ASN A 13 -9.77 -27.41 -40.45
N LYS A 14 -10.46 -26.63 -41.29
CA LYS A 14 -10.29 -25.18 -41.39
C LYS A 14 -10.67 -24.47 -40.08
N SER A 15 -11.78 -24.84 -39.46
CA SER A 15 -12.22 -24.31 -38.16
C SER A 15 -11.25 -24.68 -37.05
N TYR A 16 -10.72 -25.90 -37.07
CA TYR A 16 -9.74 -26.39 -36.10
C TYR A 16 -8.39 -25.67 -36.24
N SER A 17 -7.87 -25.50 -37.46
CA SER A 17 -6.66 -24.72 -37.71
C SER A 17 -6.83 -23.25 -37.31
N LYS A 18 -7.99 -22.65 -37.55
CA LYS A 18 -8.29 -21.28 -37.12
C LYS A 18 -8.34 -21.17 -35.59
N TYR A 19 -8.97 -22.13 -34.91
CA TYR A 19 -8.99 -22.21 -33.45
C TYR A 19 -7.57 -22.35 -32.89
N GLN A 20 -6.75 -23.26 -33.43
CA GLN A 20 -5.36 -23.44 -33.02
C GLN A 20 -4.52 -22.18 -33.23
N PHE A 21 -4.66 -21.49 -34.37
CA PHE A 21 -3.94 -20.25 -34.65
C PHE A 21 -4.31 -19.12 -33.68
N GLU A 22 -5.60 -18.89 -33.43
CA GLU A 22 -6.05 -17.87 -32.46
C GLU A 22 -5.60 -18.21 -31.03
N MET A 23 -5.61 -19.49 -30.68
CA MET A 23 -5.15 -19.98 -29.38
C MET A 23 -3.63 -19.85 -29.20
N GLU A 24 -2.83 -20.18 -30.22
CA GLU A 24 -1.39 -19.92 -30.21
C GLU A 24 -1.09 -18.43 -30.09
N LYS A 25 -1.85 -17.59 -30.78
CA LYS A 25 -1.75 -16.14 -30.69
C LYS A 25 -2.11 -15.64 -29.29
N GLU A 26 -3.16 -16.16 -28.65
CA GLU A 26 -3.50 -15.87 -27.25
C GLU A 26 -2.38 -16.29 -26.29
N ILE A 27 -1.82 -17.50 -26.45
CA ILE A 27 -0.72 -18.01 -25.61
C ILE A 27 0.55 -17.16 -25.80
N ARG A 28 0.93 -16.84 -27.04
CA ARG A 28 2.10 -16.00 -27.36
C ARG A 28 1.94 -14.55 -26.86
N ASN A 29 0.72 -14.01 -26.92
CA ASN A 29 0.41 -12.66 -26.44
C ASN A 29 0.19 -12.59 -24.93
N THR A 30 0.05 -13.73 -24.25
CA THR A 30 0.01 -13.76 -22.79
C THR A 30 1.41 -13.41 -22.29
N SER A 31 1.59 -12.15 -21.91
CA SER A 31 2.82 -11.62 -21.32
C SER A 31 3.40 -12.58 -20.28
N LYS A 32 4.74 -12.64 -20.19
CA LYS A 32 5.48 -13.31 -19.09
C LYS A 32 4.97 -12.89 -17.68
N THR A 33 4.22 -11.79 -17.56
CA THR A 33 3.76 -11.19 -16.29
C THR A 33 2.32 -11.49 -15.87
N ASP A 34 1.41 -12.01 -16.72
CA ASP A 34 0.01 -12.22 -16.33
C ASP A 34 -0.32 -13.71 -16.07
N SER A 35 -0.13 -14.14 -14.82
CA SER A 35 -0.44 -15.50 -14.39
C SER A 35 -1.94 -15.84 -14.45
N ARG A 36 -2.84 -14.86 -14.32
CA ARG A 36 -4.30 -15.11 -14.33
C ARG A 36 -4.77 -15.42 -15.74
N GLN A 37 -4.29 -14.67 -16.72
CA GLN A 37 -4.59 -14.93 -18.12
C GLN A 37 -4.04 -16.31 -18.56
N PHE A 38 -2.81 -16.64 -18.14
CA PHE A 38 -2.21 -17.97 -18.37
C PHE A 38 -3.09 -19.10 -17.82
N TRP A 39 -3.47 -19.03 -16.54
CA TRP A 39 -4.32 -20.07 -15.93
C TRP A 39 -5.73 -20.12 -16.54
N LYS A 40 -6.27 -18.99 -17.01
CA LYS A 40 -7.56 -18.94 -17.70
C LYS A 40 -7.51 -19.70 -19.03
N ILE A 41 -6.46 -19.49 -19.83
CA ILE A 41 -6.24 -20.20 -21.09
C ILE A 41 -6.04 -21.69 -20.83
N LEU A 42 -5.20 -22.04 -19.86
CA LEU A 42 -4.93 -23.44 -19.50
C LEU A 42 -6.18 -24.18 -19.02
N ASN A 43 -7.04 -23.53 -18.23
CA ASN A 43 -8.31 -24.16 -17.80
C ASN A 43 -9.32 -24.30 -18.95
N LYS A 44 -9.29 -23.41 -19.94
CA LYS A 44 -10.12 -23.49 -21.16
C LYS A 44 -9.68 -24.66 -22.05
N LEU A 45 -8.36 -24.90 -22.15
CA LEU A 45 -7.76 -26.02 -22.89
C LEU A 45 -8.17 -27.39 -22.34
N ASN A 46 -8.29 -27.51 -21.02
CA ASN A 46 -8.57 -28.79 -20.37
C ASN A 46 -10.04 -29.22 -20.45
N GLY A 47 -10.90 -28.51 -21.21
CA GLY A 47 -12.30 -28.90 -21.38
C GLY A 47 -13.01 -29.18 -20.05
N LYS A 48 -12.74 -28.38 -19.01
CA LYS A 48 -13.35 -28.59 -17.69
C LYS A 48 -14.84 -28.26 -17.76
N ASN A 49 -15.66 -29.27 -18.06
CA ASN A 49 -17.04 -29.28 -17.62
C ASN A 49 -17.05 -29.12 -16.09
N GLU A 50 -18.00 -28.36 -15.56
CA GLU A 50 -18.22 -28.34 -14.11
C GLU A 50 -18.44 -29.80 -13.67
N PRO A 51 -17.65 -30.30 -12.69
CA PRO A 51 -17.81 -31.67 -12.24
C PRO A 51 -19.23 -31.82 -11.70
N GLU A 52 -19.96 -32.79 -12.23
CA GLU A 52 -21.30 -33.13 -11.79
C GLU A 52 -21.32 -33.32 -10.27
N ILE A 53 -22.33 -32.73 -9.61
CA ILE A 53 -22.50 -32.85 -8.15
C ILE A 53 -23.01 -34.28 -7.88
N LYS A 54 -22.11 -35.15 -7.39
CA LYS A 54 -22.41 -36.56 -7.15
C LYS A 54 -23.14 -36.83 -5.82
N ALA A 55 -22.92 -36.01 -4.80
CA ALA A 55 -23.69 -36.06 -3.55
C ALA A 55 -25.19 -35.79 -3.79
N SER A 56 -26.08 -36.41 -3.01
CA SER A 56 -27.53 -36.18 -3.12
C SER A 56 -27.89 -34.77 -2.61
N LEU A 57 -29.02 -34.22 -3.09
CA LEU A 57 -29.47 -32.90 -2.63
C LEU A 57 -29.80 -32.93 -1.13
N ASP A 58 -30.41 -34.02 -0.64
CA ASP A 58 -30.78 -34.20 0.76
C ASP A 58 -29.55 -34.29 1.68
N ASP A 59 -28.51 -35.04 1.28
CA ASP A 59 -27.26 -35.12 2.06
C ASP A 59 -26.57 -33.76 2.13
N LEU A 60 -26.53 -33.03 1.01
CA LEU A 60 -25.96 -31.68 0.95
C LEU A 60 -26.76 -30.70 1.80
N PHE A 61 -28.09 -30.77 1.73
CA PHE A 61 -29.00 -29.96 2.52
C PHE A 61 -28.82 -30.21 4.01
N ALA A 62 -28.92 -31.46 4.46
CA ALA A 62 -28.76 -31.84 5.87
C ALA A 62 -27.39 -31.40 6.40
N TYR A 63 -26.33 -31.63 5.63
CA TYR A 63 -24.97 -31.26 6.02
C TYR A 63 -24.77 -29.73 6.11
N PHE A 64 -25.18 -28.96 5.10
CA PHE A 64 -24.99 -27.50 5.12
C PHE A 64 -25.93 -26.81 6.09
N LYS A 65 -27.12 -27.36 6.34
CA LYS A 65 -28.04 -26.88 7.38
C LYS A 65 -27.38 -26.91 8.76
N VAL A 66 -26.90 -28.09 9.18
CA VAL A 66 -26.23 -28.27 10.49
C VAL A 66 -25.05 -27.31 10.68
N ILE A 67 -24.23 -27.09 9.65
CA ILE A 67 -23.07 -26.20 9.74
C ILE A 67 -23.46 -24.74 9.93
N ASN A 68 -24.57 -24.31 9.32
CA ASN A 68 -24.99 -22.91 9.31
C ASN A 68 -25.95 -22.56 10.45
N GLU A 69 -26.69 -23.52 11.00
CA GLU A 69 -27.54 -23.32 12.18
C GLU A 69 -26.68 -23.11 13.44
N GLY A 70 -25.52 -23.78 13.55
CA GLY A 70 -24.59 -23.57 14.66
C GLY A 70 -25.08 -24.17 15.98
N GLU A 71 -24.38 -23.87 17.07
CA GLU A 71 -24.82 -24.16 18.45
C GLU A 71 -25.65 -22.95 18.93
N ASP A 72 -26.82 -23.19 19.55
CA ASP A 72 -27.68 -22.12 20.08
C ASP A 72 -26.93 -21.34 21.17
N ASP A 73 -26.48 -20.14 20.83
CA ASP A 73 -25.89 -19.21 21.80
C ASP A 73 -27.00 -18.35 22.40
N GLU A 74 -27.33 -18.58 23.67
CA GLU A 74 -28.27 -17.76 24.47
C GLU A 74 -27.76 -16.32 24.74
N GLU A 75 -26.53 -15.98 24.31
CA GLU A 75 -25.94 -14.66 24.51
C GLU A 75 -26.59 -13.62 23.57
N GLU A 76 -27.53 -12.82 24.10
CA GLU A 76 -28.05 -11.67 23.38
C GLU A 76 -26.99 -10.56 23.27
N PHE A 77 -26.65 -10.16 22.04
CA PHE A 77 -25.82 -9.00 21.81
C PHE A 77 -26.64 -7.72 21.99
N ASN A 78 -26.53 -7.10 23.16
CA ASN A 78 -27.18 -5.82 23.45
C ASN A 78 -26.64 -4.71 22.53
N THR A 79 -27.47 -4.27 21.58
CA THR A 79 -27.16 -3.11 20.74
C THR A 79 -27.32 -1.77 21.46
N SER A 80 -27.69 -1.79 22.75
CA SER A 80 -27.99 -0.61 23.58
C SER A 80 -26.77 0.18 24.03
N ASP A 81 -25.54 -0.29 23.76
CA ASP A 81 -24.37 0.58 23.70
C ASP A 81 -24.43 1.43 22.42
N GLU A 82 -25.47 2.28 22.34
CA GLU A 82 -25.45 3.46 21.51
C GLU A 82 -24.39 4.39 22.09
N GLY A 83 -23.13 4.12 21.73
CA GLY A 83 -22.07 5.10 21.91
C GLY A 83 -22.52 6.38 21.22
N ASP A 84 -22.85 7.36 22.04
CA ASP A 84 -23.16 8.76 21.75
C ASP A 84 -23.40 9.05 20.25
N GLU A 85 -24.65 9.36 19.87
CA GLU A 85 -24.97 9.94 18.55
C GLU A 85 -24.22 11.26 18.30
N THR A 86 -23.52 11.79 19.31
CA THR A 86 -22.64 12.94 19.19
C THR A 86 -21.26 12.53 18.66
N PHE A 87 -20.98 12.96 17.42
CA PHE A 87 -19.67 12.98 16.74
C PHE A 87 -19.11 11.64 16.23
N ASN A 88 -19.59 11.18 15.08
CA ASN A 88 -18.83 10.24 14.25
C ASN A 88 -18.78 10.68 12.77
N THR A 89 -18.04 11.76 12.51
CA THR A 89 -17.71 12.29 11.17
C THR A 89 -16.56 11.51 10.51
N ASP A 90 -16.48 10.20 10.73
CA ASP A 90 -15.54 9.35 10.00
C ASP A 90 -16.19 8.89 8.67
N ILE A 91 -15.37 8.73 7.63
CA ILE A 91 -15.73 8.37 6.25
C ILE A 91 -16.66 7.15 6.16
N LEU A 92 -16.62 6.29 7.19
CA LEU A 92 -17.49 5.15 7.33
C LEU A 92 -18.98 5.55 7.36
N ASN A 93 -19.36 6.61 8.08
CA ASN A 93 -20.77 6.93 8.36
C ASN A 93 -21.36 8.04 7.48
N GLU A 94 -20.58 8.57 6.53
CA GLU A 94 -21.02 9.57 5.54
C GLU A 94 -22.02 9.00 4.54
N ASN A 95 -22.80 9.85 3.86
CA ASN A 95 -23.69 9.38 2.80
C ASN A 95 -22.90 8.76 1.62
N ILE A 96 -23.47 7.74 0.98
CA ILE A 96 -22.94 7.11 -0.24
C ILE A 96 -23.16 8.04 -1.42
N SER A 97 -22.06 8.33 -2.13
CA SER A 97 -22.06 9.21 -3.31
C SER A 97 -22.34 8.45 -4.61
N GLU A 98 -22.83 9.15 -5.63
CA GLU A 98 -22.98 8.62 -6.99
C GLU A 98 -21.69 8.00 -7.53
N LYS A 99 -20.56 8.64 -7.24
CA LYS A 99 -19.24 8.20 -7.69
C LYS A 99 -18.87 6.83 -7.13
N GLU A 100 -19.13 6.59 -5.84
CA GLU A 100 -18.87 5.28 -5.23
C GLU A 100 -19.71 4.18 -5.86
N ILE A 101 -20.97 4.48 -6.16
CA ILE A 101 -21.88 3.56 -6.87
C ILE A 101 -21.36 3.29 -8.28
N GLU A 102 -20.99 4.33 -9.01
CA GLU A 102 -20.47 4.22 -10.37
C GLU A 102 -19.18 3.39 -10.42
N ASP A 103 -18.21 3.70 -9.54
CA ASP A 103 -16.95 2.97 -9.44
C ASP A 103 -17.20 1.50 -9.07
N SER A 104 -18.18 1.22 -8.20
CA SER A 104 -18.57 -0.15 -7.84
C SER A 104 -19.19 -0.91 -9.03
N ILE A 105 -20.12 -0.31 -9.78
CA ILE A 105 -20.80 -0.94 -10.91
C ILE A 105 -19.83 -1.20 -12.08
N ARG A 106 -18.91 -0.27 -12.36
CA ARG A 106 -17.87 -0.44 -13.39
C ARG A 106 -17.03 -1.70 -13.19
N ASN A 107 -16.80 -2.09 -11.93
CA ASN A 107 -16.00 -3.25 -11.55
C ASN A 107 -16.76 -4.59 -11.56
N LEU A 108 -18.08 -4.59 -11.77
CA LEU A 108 -18.86 -5.82 -11.88
C LEU A 108 -18.34 -6.68 -13.04
N LYS A 109 -18.36 -8.01 -12.88
CA LYS A 109 -17.95 -8.95 -13.94
C LYS A 109 -19.19 -9.46 -14.68
N ASN A 110 -19.13 -9.53 -16.00
CA ASN A 110 -20.21 -10.10 -16.81
C ASN A 110 -20.26 -11.63 -16.65
N ASN A 111 -21.38 -12.24 -17.03
CA ASN A 111 -21.67 -13.68 -17.01
C ASN A 111 -21.47 -14.29 -15.62
N LYS A 112 -21.89 -13.58 -14.58
CA LYS A 112 -21.92 -14.09 -13.21
C LYS A 112 -23.28 -14.69 -12.91
N ALA A 113 -23.27 -15.80 -12.16
CA ALA A 113 -24.48 -16.44 -11.67
C ALA A 113 -25.29 -15.44 -10.83
N LYS A 114 -26.61 -15.46 -11.04
CA LYS A 114 -27.56 -14.57 -10.40
C LYS A 114 -27.90 -15.05 -8.99
N GLY A 115 -28.32 -14.12 -8.14
CA GLY A 115 -28.86 -14.42 -6.81
C GLY A 115 -30.33 -14.87 -6.87
N PHE A 116 -30.97 -14.93 -5.71
CA PHE A 116 -32.39 -15.28 -5.57
C PHE A 116 -33.33 -14.29 -6.28
N ASP A 117 -32.93 -13.04 -6.44
CA ASP A 117 -33.70 -11.98 -7.11
C ASP A 117 -33.64 -12.03 -8.64
N ASP A 118 -32.89 -12.97 -9.23
CA ASP A 118 -32.69 -13.15 -10.68
C ASP A 118 -32.15 -11.91 -11.44
N ILE A 119 -31.61 -10.92 -10.70
CA ILE A 119 -31.00 -9.72 -11.28
C ILE A 119 -29.57 -10.04 -11.70
N SER A 120 -29.25 -9.81 -12.98
CA SER A 120 -27.90 -9.98 -13.51
C SER A 120 -27.05 -8.71 -13.41
N ASN A 121 -25.73 -8.87 -13.44
CA ASN A 121 -24.80 -7.74 -13.43
C ASN A 121 -24.95 -6.86 -14.68
N GLU A 122 -25.31 -7.45 -15.82
CA GLU A 122 -25.54 -6.76 -17.10
C GLU A 122 -26.71 -5.78 -17.00
N TYR A 123 -27.82 -6.18 -16.38
CA TYR A 123 -28.96 -5.29 -16.17
C TYR A 123 -28.57 -4.06 -15.36
N ILE A 124 -27.79 -4.22 -14.29
CA ILE A 124 -27.30 -3.10 -13.46
C ILE A 124 -26.38 -2.19 -14.28
N LYS A 125 -25.45 -2.76 -15.05
CA LYS A 125 -24.48 -1.99 -15.86
C LYS A 125 -25.15 -1.16 -16.96
N HIS A 126 -26.09 -1.75 -17.68
CA HIS A 126 -26.74 -1.10 -18.82
C HIS A 126 -27.81 -0.09 -18.41
N SER A 127 -28.29 -0.16 -17.17
CA SER A 127 -29.36 0.70 -16.67
C SER A 127 -28.86 1.86 -15.78
N ILE A 128 -27.55 1.93 -15.51
CA ILE A 128 -26.96 2.89 -14.56
C ILE A 128 -27.36 4.35 -14.80
N ASN A 129 -27.39 4.80 -16.05
CA ASN A 129 -27.71 6.19 -16.40
C ASN A 129 -29.15 6.59 -16.05
N ILE A 130 -30.05 5.61 -15.93
CA ILE A 130 -31.47 5.82 -15.59
C ILE A 130 -31.67 5.64 -14.09
N PHE A 131 -31.09 4.59 -13.51
CA PHE A 131 -31.35 4.21 -12.12
C PHE A 131 -30.43 4.86 -11.09
N MET A 132 -29.40 5.62 -11.49
CA MET A 132 -28.45 6.24 -10.54
C MET A 132 -29.15 7.02 -9.40
N PRO A 133 -30.12 7.91 -9.65
CA PRO A 133 -30.79 8.64 -8.56
C PRO A 133 -31.53 7.71 -7.58
N LEU A 134 -32.08 6.61 -8.09
CA LEU A 134 -32.76 5.61 -7.27
C LEU A 134 -31.77 4.79 -6.45
N TYR A 135 -30.62 4.41 -7.02
CA TYR A 135 -29.56 3.71 -6.28
C TYR A 135 -28.99 4.57 -5.14
N VAL A 136 -28.73 5.85 -5.39
CA VAL A 136 -28.27 6.79 -4.35
C VAL A 136 -29.29 6.86 -3.22
N LYS A 137 -30.57 7.07 -3.54
CA LYS A 137 -31.64 7.17 -2.54
C LYS A 137 -31.78 5.88 -1.75
N LEU A 138 -31.80 4.73 -2.43
CA LEU A 138 -31.93 3.41 -1.80
C LEU A 138 -30.74 3.11 -0.88
N PHE A 139 -29.50 3.27 -1.35
CA PHE A 139 -28.31 2.92 -0.58
C PHE A 139 -28.14 3.83 0.64
N ASN A 140 -28.43 5.13 0.52
CA ASN A 140 -28.42 6.02 1.67
C ASN A 140 -29.55 5.73 2.66
N LEU A 141 -30.73 5.34 2.18
CA LEU A 141 -31.81 4.90 3.06
C LEU A 141 -31.40 3.66 3.87
N ILE A 142 -30.79 2.66 3.20
CA ILE A 142 -30.27 1.46 3.85
C ILE A 142 -29.19 1.84 4.87
N LEU A 143 -28.24 2.70 4.51
CA LEU A 143 -27.15 3.12 5.39
C LEU A 143 -27.68 3.84 6.64
N ASN A 144 -28.58 4.81 6.46
CA ASN A 144 -29.09 5.63 7.56
C ASN A 144 -30.03 4.85 8.50
N THR A 145 -30.84 3.93 7.96
CA THR A 145 -31.81 3.18 8.77
C THR A 145 -31.27 1.86 9.29
N GLY A 146 -30.23 1.31 8.64
CA GLY A 146 -29.77 -0.06 8.83
C GLY A 146 -30.76 -1.12 8.34
N LYS A 147 -31.85 -0.76 7.66
CA LYS A 147 -32.87 -1.72 7.19
C LYS A 147 -32.44 -2.35 5.87
N ILE A 148 -32.13 -3.65 5.92
CA ILE A 148 -31.68 -4.41 4.74
C ILE A 148 -32.91 -4.96 3.99
N PRO A 149 -32.96 -4.86 2.65
CA PRO A 149 -34.00 -5.51 1.87
C PRO A 149 -34.03 -7.02 2.13
N LYS A 150 -35.21 -7.57 2.46
CA LYS A 150 -35.38 -9.01 2.77
C LYS A 150 -34.80 -9.91 1.67
N ALA A 151 -34.95 -9.53 0.40
CA ALA A 151 -34.39 -10.24 -0.75
C ALA A 151 -32.87 -10.49 -0.65
N TRP A 152 -32.12 -9.57 -0.01
CA TRP A 152 -30.66 -9.69 0.15
C TRP A 152 -30.26 -10.66 1.28
N GLY A 153 -31.21 -11.01 2.15
CA GLY A 153 -31.07 -12.03 3.19
C GLY A 153 -31.14 -13.46 2.66
N TYR A 154 -31.68 -13.67 1.45
CA TYR A 154 -31.77 -15.00 0.84
C TYR A 154 -30.51 -15.34 0.03
N GLY A 155 -29.92 -16.50 0.32
CA GLY A 155 -28.77 -17.07 -0.38
C GLY A 155 -29.10 -18.38 -1.10
N ILE A 156 -28.47 -18.62 -2.24
CA ILE A 156 -28.48 -19.92 -2.90
C ILE A 156 -27.08 -20.52 -2.80
N ILE A 157 -26.93 -21.58 -2.01
CA ILE A 157 -25.68 -22.33 -1.88
C ILE A 157 -25.52 -23.21 -3.11
N HIS A 158 -24.45 -22.95 -3.85
CA HIS A 158 -24.02 -23.77 -4.98
C HIS A 158 -22.77 -24.58 -4.57
N PRO A 159 -22.89 -25.89 -4.36
CA PRO A 159 -21.79 -26.73 -3.89
C PRO A 159 -20.71 -26.92 -4.96
N ILE A 160 -19.46 -26.58 -4.65
CA ILE A 160 -18.32 -26.78 -5.56
C ILE A 160 -17.40 -27.87 -5.03
N TYR A 161 -17.23 -28.96 -5.78
CA TYR A 161 -16.37 -30.07 -5.39
C TYR A 161 -14.90 -29.63 -5.22
N LYS A 162 -14.30 -29.93 -4.07
CA LYS A 162 -12.90 -29.60 -3.71
C LYS A 162 -11.87 -30.36 -4.53
N LYS A 163 -12.30 -31.37 -5.32
CA LYS A 163 -11.43 -32.29 -6.08
C LYS A 163 -10.51 -33.11 -5.17
N LYS A 164 -10.97 -33.38 -3.96
CA LYS A 164 -10.33 -34.19 -2.93
C LYS A 164 -11.43 -34.86 -2.10
N GLY A 165 -11.19 -36.07 -1.62
CA GLY A 165 -12.16 -36.86 -0.87
C GLY A 165 -13.14 -37.61 -1.77
N ASP A 166 -14.16 -38.21 -1.16
CA ASP A 166 -15.26 -38.87 -1.88
C ASP A 166 -16.22 -37.81 -2.46
N PRO A 167 -16.45 -37.77 -3.79
CA PRO A 167 -17.47 -36.91 -4.40
C PRO A 167 -18.91 -37.16 -3.92
N LYS A 168 -19.22 -38.29 -3.29
CA LYS A 168 -20.55 -38.53 -2.71
C LYS A 168 -20.70 -37.91 -1.32
N ASN A 169 -19.60 -37.60 -0.66
CA ASN A 169 -19.60 -37.00 0.68
C ASN A 169 -19.78 -35.46 0.59
N PRO A 170 -20.81 -34.87 1.22
CA PRO A 170 -21.02 -33.42 1.29
C PRO A 170 -19.82 -32.62 1.80
N GLU A 171 -18.99 -33.17 2.68
CA GLU A 171 -17.80 -32.52 3.21
C GLU A 171 -16.76 -32.21 2.13
N SER A 172 -16.77 -32.96 1.04
CA SER A 172 -15.89 -32.75 -0.11
C SER A 172 -16.29 -31.53 -0.95
N TYR A 173 -17.35 -30.79 -0.60
CA TYR A 173 -17.84 -29.62 -1.31
C TYR A 173 -17.61 -28.31 -0.54
N ARG A 174 -17.46 -27.19 -1.28
CA ARG A 174 -17.47 -25.83 -0.75
C ARG A 174 -18.84 -25.19 -0.94
N PRO A 175 -19.44 -24.59 0.10
CA PRO A 175 -20.75 -23.95 -0.01
C PRO A 175 -20.64 -22.51 -0.54
N ILE A 176 -20.54 -22.32 -1.86
CA ILE A 176 -20.50 -20.95 -2.42
C ILE A 176 -21.90 -20.36 -2.44
N THR A 177 -22.12 -19.27 -1.71
CA THR A 177 -23.42 -18.61 -1.61
C THR A 177 -23.57 -17.54 -2.68
N LEU A 178 -24.59 -17.70 -3.52
CA LEU A 178 -25.05 -16.69 -4.47
C LEU A 178 -26.01 -15.74 -3.75
N THR A 179 -25.70 -14.46 -3.76
CA THR A 179 -26.49 -13.38 -3.15
C THR A 179 -26.87 -12.33 -4.19
N SER A 180 -27.81 -11.44 -3.86
CA SER A 180 -28.29 -10.37 -4.75
C SER A 180 -27.14 -9.60 -5.40
N ALA A 181 -27.23 -9.41 -6.73
CA ALA A 181 -26.25 -8.63 -7.47
C ALA A 181 -26.22 -7.16 -7.01
N LEU A 182 -27.39 -6.56 -6.79
CA LEU A 182 -27.50 -5.19 -6.28
C LEU A 182 -27.01 -5.09 -4.83
N GLY A 183 -27.31 -6.10 -4.00
CA GLY A 183 -26.75 -6.21 -2.66
C GLY A 183 -25.22 -6.24 -2.67
N LYS A 184 -24.61 -6.97 -3.61
CA LYS A 184 -23.14 -6.99 -3.77
C LYS A 184 -22.56 -5.64 -4.19
N VAL A 185 -23.28 -4.84 -4.97
CA VAL A 185 -22.85 -3.46 -5.30
C VAL A 185 -22.81 -2.61 -4.04
N PHE A 186 -23.85 -2.69 -3.21
CA PHE A 186 -23.87 -1.99 -1.92
C PHE A 186 -22.71 -2.46 -1.02
N THR A 187 -22.53 -3.78 -0.87
CA THR A 187 -21.49 -4.29 0.03
C THR A 187 -20.07 -4.05 -0.46
N SER A 188 -19.82 -3.93 -1.78
CA SER A 188 -18.49 -3.51 -2.27
C SER A 188 -18.16 -2.05 -1.96
N ILE A 189 -19.16 -1.17 -1.87
CA ILE A 189 -18.95 0.21 -1.42
C ILE A 189 -18.55 0.20 0.06
N ILE A 190 -19.30 -0.53 0.89
CA ILE A 190 -18.99 -0.68 2.33
C ILE A 190 -17.61 -1.31 2.54
N ASP A 191 -17.26 -2.37 1.80
CA ASP A 191 -15.95 -3.02 1.85
C ASP A 191 -14.82 -2.05 1.48
N THR A 192 -15.03 -1.22 0.46
CA THR A 192 -14.05 -0.19 0.07
C THR A 192 -13.83 0.83 1.18
N ARG A 193 -14.90 1.31 1.82
CA ARG A 193 -14.82 2.25 2.95
C ARG A 193 -14.10 1.63 4.15
N LEU A 194 -14.49 0.42 4.55
CA LEU A 194 -13.88 -0.33 5.65
C LEU A 194 -12.39 -0.56 5.42
N ARG A 195 -11.98 -0.96 4.22
CA ARG A 195 -10.56 -1.15 3.88
C ARG A 195 -9.78 0.16 3.91
N ASN A 196 -10.37 1.26 3.44
CA ASN A 196 -9.72 2.56 3.48
C ASN A 196 -9.50 3.01 4.94
N PHE A 197 -10.53 2.85 5.78
CA PHE A 197 -10.44 3.11 7.22
C PHE A 197 -9.37 2.26 7.89
N ALA A 198 -9.42 0.93 7.70
CA ALA A 198 -8.47 0.00 8.30
C ALA A 198 -7.02 0.25 7.87
N ASN A 199 -6.79 0.72 6.64
CA ASN A 199 -5.47 1.14 6.17
C ASN A 199 -5.04 2.48 6.77
N SER A 200 -5.94 3.45 6.93
CA SER A 200 -5.59 4.76 7.52
C SER A 200 -5.31 4.69 9.01
N GLN A 201 -5.95 3.76 9.72
CA GLN A 201 -5.77 3.54 11.16
C GLN A 201 -4.75 2.45 11.48
N GLU A 202 -4.09 1.86 10.46
CA GLU A 202 -3.18 0.71 10.60
C GLU A 202 -3.77 -0.44 11.44
N THR A 203 -5.08 -0.65 11.35
CA THR A 203 -5.82 -1.59 12.20
C THR A 203 -5.41 -3.04 11.95
N ILE A 204 -5.07 -3.39 10.70
CA ILE A 204 -4.75 -4.77 10.33
C ILE A 204 -3.30 -5.12 10.69
N SER A 205 -3.14 -6.15 11.51
CA SER A 205 -1.86 -6.70 11.94
C SER A 205 -0.95 -7.02 10.75
N MET A 206 0.34 -6.71 10.89
CA MET A 206 1.36 -7.03 9.88
C MET A 206 1.58 -8.54 9.70
N ALA A 207 1.11 -9.38 10.63
CA ALA A 207 1.13 -10.84 10.45
C ALA A 207 0.11 -11.30 9.39
N GLN A 208 -0.93 -10.51 9.11
CA GLN A 208 -2.00 -10.85 8.18
C GLN A 208 -1.72 -10.32 6.77
N ALA A 209 -1.39 -11.25 5.88
CA ALA A 209 -1.20 -11.02 4.45
C ALA A 209 -2.42 -11.45 3.61
N GLY A 210 -3.28 -12.32 4.14
CA GLY A 210 -4.49 -12.79 3.47
C GLY A 210 -5.51 -11.67 3.29
N PHE A 211 -6.21 -11.69 2.14
CA PHE A 211 -7.25 -10.72 1.77
C PHE A 211 -6.85 -9.24 1.88
N ARG A 212 -5.55 -8.93 1.90
CA ARG A 212 -5.01 -7.58 2.04
C ARG A 212 -4.47 -7.06 0.72
N LYS A 213 -4.83 -5.82 0.37
CA LYS A 213 -4.35 -5.18 -0.87
C LYS A 213 -2.85 -4.93 -0.78
N GLY A 214 -2.12 -5.30 -1.82
CA GLY A 214 -0.66 -5.14 -1.88
C GLY A 214 0.13 -6.31 -1.29
N PHE A 215 -0.57 -7.34 -0.81
CA PHE A 215 0.02 -8.58 -0.29
C PHE A 215 -0.43 -9.77 -1.14
N SER A 216 0.35 -10.84 -1.09
CA SER A 216 0.23 -12.03 -1.92
C SER A 216 0.78 -13.26 -1.19
N THR A 217 0.50 -14.44 -1.72
CA THR A 217 1.06 -15.68 -1.13
C THR A 217 2.58 -15.69 -1.15
N THR A 218 3.20 -15.00 -2.11
CA THR A 218 4.67 -14.94 -2.23
C THR A 218 5.32 -14.22 -1.06
N ASP A 219 4.63 -13.27 -0.42
CA ASP A 219 5.17 -12.55 0.74
C ASP A 219 5.37 -13.48 1.92
N ASN A 220 4.34 -14.27 2.29
CA ASN A 220 4.44 -15.25 3.37
C ASN A 220 5.41 -16.40 3.04
N ILE A 221 5.43 -16.87 1.79
CA ILE A 221 6.39 -17.87 1.32
C ILE A 221 7.82 -17.34 1.46
N PHE A 222 8.07 -16.10 1.05
CA PHE A 222 9.37 -15.45 1.14
C PHE A 222 9.81 -15.26 2.60
N CYS A 223 8.92 -14.78 3.47
CA CYS A 223 9.21 -14.66 4.90
C CYS A 223 9.58 -16.00 5.50
N LEU A 224 8.74 -17.03 5.31
CA LEU A 224 8.99 -18.38 5.83
C LEU A 224 10.33 -18.93 5.33
N TYR A 225 10.58 -18.85 4.01
CA TYR A 225 11.83 -19.32 3.42
C TYR A 225 13.06 -18.58 3.97
N SER A 226 12.96 -17.27 4.17
CA SER A 226 14.05 -16.47 4.74
C SER A 226 14.39 -16.91 6.16
N PHE A 227 13.39 -17.19 7.01
CA PHE A 227 13.61 -17.73 8.35
C PHE A 227 14.24 -19.12 8.33
N ILE A 228 13.76 -20.00 7.44
CA ILE A 228 14.35 -21.33 7.25
C ILE A 228 15.84 -21.19 6.93
N GLN A 229 16.19 -20.38 5.93
CA GLN A 229 17.59 -20.19 5.54
C GLN A 229 18.43 -19.59 6.67
N LEU A 230 17.91 -18.59 7.38
CA LEU A 230 18.60 -17.94 8.49
C LEU A 230 18.94 -18.93 9.61
N TYR A 231 17.98 -19.74 10.06
CA TYR A 231 18.19 -20.71 11.13
C TYR A 231 19.12 -21.85 10.70
N LEU A 232 18.89 -22.43 9.51
CA LEU A 232 19.72 -23.51 9.01
C LEU A 232 21.17 -23.09 8.78
N ASN A 233 21.41 -21.88 8.27
CA ASN A 233 22.77 -21.37 8.04
C ASN A 233 23.56 -21.23 9.34
N CYS A 234 22.89 -20.88 10.42
CA CYS A 234 23.48 -20.84 11.76
C CYS A 234 23.54 -22.19 12.48
N GLY A 235 23.18 -23.29 11.80
CA GLY A 235 23.18 -24.62 12.39
C GLY A 235 22.08 -24.85 13.44
N LYS A 236 21.08 -23.96 13.49
CA LYS A 236 19.92 -24.10 14.36
C LYS A 236 18.75 -24.74 13.62
N LYS A 237 17.77 -25.24 14.38
CA LYS A 237 16.50 -25.75 13.86
C LYS A 237 15.45 -24.65 13.87
N LEU A 238 14.47 -24.73 12.97
CA LEU A 238 13.26 -23.92 13.00
C LEU A 238 12.05 -24.87 13.06
N PHE A 239 11.19 -24.66 14.04
CA PHE A 239 9.99 -25.46 14.25
C PHE A 239 8.79 -24.69 13.71
N CYS A 240 8.06 -25.28 12.76
CA CYS A 240 6.90 -24.66 12.16
C CYS A 240 5.67 -25.54 12.35
N THR A 241 4.58 -24.98 12.89
CA THR A 241 3.27 -25.64 12.87
C THR A 241 2.39 -24.97 11.83
N PHE A 242 1.91 -25.76 10.86
CA PHE A 242 0.93 -25.33 9.86
C PHE A 242 -0.46 -25.70 10.36
N ILE A 243 -1.25 -24.70 10.72
CA ILE A 243 -2.57 -24.85 11.33
C ILE A 243 -3.65 -24.77 10.25
N ASP A 244 -4.57 -25.74 10.29
CA ASP A 244 -5.79 -25.78 9.46
C ASP A 244 -7.00 -25.65 10.40
N PHE A 245 -7.91 -24.71 10.10
CA PHE A 245 -9.14 -24.54 10.86
C PHE A 245 -10.27 -25.38 10.25
N LYS A 246 -11.12 -26.00 11.08
CA LYS A 246 -12.32 -26.70 10.61
C LYS A 246 -13.35 -25.68 10.12
N LYS A 247 -13.47 -25.56 8.80
CA LYS A 247 -14.52 -24.75 8.13
C LYS A 247 -14.52 -23.28 8.58
N ALA A 248 -13.34 -22.67 8.66
CA ALA A 248 -13.12 -21.36 9.30
C ALA A 248 -14.15 -20.27 8.96
N PHE A 249 -14.52 -20.13 7.68
CA PHE A 249 -15.52 -19.15 7.23
C PHE A 249 -16.93 -19.49 7.69
N ASP A 250 -17.29 -20.77 7.65
CA ASP A 250 -18.65 -21.23 7.92
C ASP A 250 -18.95 -21.25 9.43
N THR A 251 -17.91 -21.21 10.29
CA THR A 251 -18.04 -21.33 11.74
C THR A 251 -17.62 -20.07 12.52
N VAL A 252 -17.44 -18.93 11.84
CA VAL A 252 -17.13 -17.65 12.54
C VAL A 252 -18.23 -17.32 13.54
N TRP A 253 -17.85 -17.18 14.81
CA TRP A 253 -18.77 -16.78 15.87
C TRP A 253 -19.18 -15.31 15.73
N ARG A 254 -20.43 -15.06 15.36
CA ARG A 254 -20.91 -13.72 14.98
C ARG A 254 -20.90 -12.72 16.13
N ILE A 255 -21.30 -13.13 17.34
CA ILE A 255 -21.27 -12.26 18.52
C ILE A 255 -19.84 -11.80 18.82
N GLY A 256 -18.88 -12.73 18.77
CA GLY A 256 -17.46 -12.41 18.86
C GLY A 256 -16.98 -11.46 17.76
N LEU A 257 -17.44 -11.64 16.52
CA LEU A 257 -17.15 -10.74 15.41
C LEU A 257 -17.69 -9.32 15.65
N TRP A 258 -18.91 -9.17 16.19
CA TRP A 258 -19.49 -7.87 16.52
C TRP A 258 -18.66 -7.14 17.58
N ARG A 259 -18.26 -7.85 18.64
CA ARG A 259 -17.35 -7.32 19.68
C ARG A 259 -16.02 -6.85 19.08
N LYS A 260 -15.41 -7.66 18.20
CA LYS A 260 -14.14 -7.30 17.53
C LYS A 260 -14.29 -6.07 16.62
N LEU A 261 -15.38 -5.94 15.88
CA LEU A 261 -15.64 -4.75 15.05
C LEU A 261 -15.71 -3.48 15.91
N GLN A 262 -16.44 -3.51 17.03
CA GLN A 262 -16.52 -2.38 17.95
C GLN A 262 -15.15 -2.04 18.56
N ASN A 263 -14.36 -3.05 18.95
CA ASN A 263 -13.01 -2.87 19.49
C ASN A 263 -12.05 -2.26 18.45
N THR A 264 -12.28 -2.48 17.15
CA THR A 264 -11.55 -1.82 16.05
C THR A 264 -12.10 -0.45 15.67
N ASN A 265 -12.99 0.13 16.49
CA ASN A 265 -13.65 1.42 16.27
C ASN A 265 -14.56 1.48 15.02
N ILE A 266 -15.04 0.33 14.53
CA ILE A 266 -16.06 0.26 13.49
C ILE A 266 -17.42 0.31 14.18
N LYS A 267 -18.00 1.52 14.26
CA LYS A 267 -19.23 1.84 14.99
C LYS A 267 -20.21 2.63 14.11
N GLY A 268 -21.40 2.93 14.64
CA GLY A 268 -22.40 3.78 13.99
C GLY A 268 -23.19 3.09 12.86
N LYS A 269 -23.53 3.85 11.82
CA LYS A 269 -24.35 3.40 10.68
C LYS A 269 -23.78 2.17 9.99
N ILE A 270 -22.47 2.15 9.70
CA ILE A 270 -21.84 1.00 9.04
C ILE A 270 -21.91 -0.25 9.90
N PHE A 271 -21.64 -0.14 11.21
CA PHE A 271 -21.76 -1.29 12.11
C PHE A 271 -23.20 -1.84 12.11
N LYS A 272 -24.19 -0.95 12.26
CA LYS A 272 -25.62 -1.30 12.24
C LYS A 272 -26.01 -2.00 10.93
N VAL A 273 -25.52 -1.51 9.79
CA VAL A 273 -25.72 -2.16 8.48
C VAL A 273 -25.12 -3.56 8.45
N ILE A 274 -23.86 -3.72 8.86
CA ILE A 274 -23.19 -5.03 8.84
C ILE A 274 -23.92 -6.01 9.77
N TYR A 275 -24.25 -5.59 10.98
CA TYR A 275 -25.00 -6.41 11.94
C TYR A 275 -26.35 -6.86 11.36
N ASN A 276 -27.15 -5.93 10.83
CA ASN A 276 -28.47 -6.25 10.26
C ASN A 276 -28.39 -7.08 8.97
N MET A 277 -27.29 -7.00 8.23
CA MET A 277 -27.04 -7.89 7.09
C MET A 277 -26.88 -9.35 7.49
N TYR A 278 -26.50 -9.62 8.74
CA TYR A 278 -26.31 -10.97 9.26
C TYR A 278 -27.38 -11.43 10.26
N LYS A 279 -28.39 -10.60 10.54
CA LYS A 279 -29.44 -10.91 11.52
C LYS A 279 -30.39 -12.02 11.05
N ASP A 280 -30.99 -11.88 9.87
CA ASP A 280 -32.06 -12.75 9.38
C ASP A 280 -31.70 -13.43 8.03
N ILE A 281 -30.55 -14.11 7.97
CA ILE A 281 -30.09 -14.78 6.76
C ILE A 281 -30.73 -16.15 6.64
N LYS A 282 -31.20 -16.48 5.42
CA LYS A 282 -31.63 -17.83 5.06
C LYS A 282 -30.94 -18.29 3.79
N SER A 283 -30.62 -19.58 3.69
CA SER A 283 -30.08 -20.16 2.46
C SER A 283 -30.80 -21.45 2.08
N CYS A 284 -30.79 -21.79 0.79
CA CYS A 284 -31.14 -23.12 0.29
C CYS A 284 -29.95 -23.70 -0.49
N VAL A 285 -29.89 -25.02 -0.64
CA VAL A 285 -28.89 -25.69 -1.46
C VAL A 285 -29.46 -25.93 -2.85
N ARG A 286 -28.70 -25.60 -3.90
CA ARG A 286 -29.08 -25.85 -5.29
C ARG A 286 -28.21 -26.90 -5.95
N LYS A 287 -28.85 -27.93 -6.49
CA LYS A 287 -28.26 -28.94 -7.37
C LYS A 287 -28.99 -28.91 -8.70
N ASN A 288 -28.28 -28.63 -9.79
CA ASN A 288 -28.87 -28.43 -11.11
C ASN A 288 -29.98 -27.36 -11.08
N SER A 289 -31.20 -27.72 -11.49
CA SER A 289 -32.40 -26.87 -11.47
C SER A 289 -33.22 -26.96 -10.18
N GLU A 290 -32.85 -27.83 -9.25
CA GLU A 290 -33.60 -28.09 -8.02
C GLU A 290 -32.97 -27.37 -6.82
N CYS A 291 -33.82 -26.81 -5.96
CA CYS A 291 -33.43 -26.18 -4.70
C CYS A 291 -34.07 -26.94 -3.53
N SER A 292 -33.32 -27.11 -2.44
CA SER A 292 -33.86 -27.55 -1.17
C SER A 292 -34.80 -26.48 -0.55
N GLU A 293 -35.40 -26.80 0.59
CA GLU A 293 -36.00 -25.78 1.44
C GLU A 293 -34.96 -24.79 1.99
N PHE A 294 -35.44 -23.62 2.42
CA PHE A 294 -34.62 -22.60 3.08
C PHE A 294 -34.44 -22.91 4.56
N PHE A 295 -33.20 -22.77 5.04
CA PHE A 295 -32.84 -22.90 6.45
C PHE A 295 -32.16 -21.62 6.95
N PRO A 296 -32.28 -21.29 8.25
CA PRO A 296 -31.58 -20.14 8.82
C PRO A 296 -30.07 -20.35 8.84
N CYS A 297 -29.31 -19.28 8.66
CA CYS A 297 -27.85 -19.29 8.78
C CYS A 297 -27.44 -18.36 9.91
N MET A 298 -27.15 -18.90 11.09
CA MET A 298 -26.89 -18.17 12.34
C MET A 298 -25.40 -18.00 12.66
N THR A 299 -24.54 -18.89 12.14
CA THR A 299 -23.08 -18.78 12.31
C THR A 299 -22.36 -18.48 10.99
N GLY A 300 -21.08 -18.15 11.06
CA GLY A 300 -20.22 -17.96 9.90
C GLY A 300 -20.42 -16.64 9.15
N VAL A 301 -19.54 -16.43 8.18
CA VAL A 301 -19.62 -15.39 7.14
C VAL A 301 -19.89 -16.04 5.79
N ARG A 302 -20.60 -15.35 4.88
CA ARG A 302 -21.10 -15.97 3.64
C ARG A 302 -19.98 -16.11 2.60
N GLN A 303 -19.58 -17.34 2.27
CA GLN A 303 -18.61 -17.58 1.19
C GLN A 303 -19.17 -17.07 -0.16
N GLY A 304 -18.47 -16.14 -0.80
CA GLY A 304 -18.89 -15.53 -2.07
C GLY A 304 -19.54 -14.14 -1.94
N GLU A 305 -19.69 -13.63 -0.72
CA GLU A 305 -20.04 -12.24 -0.42
C GLU A 305 -18.76 -11.38 -0.30
N ASN A 306 -18.86 -10.09 -0.65
CA ASN A 306 -17.71 -9.18 -0.81
C ASN A 306 -17.08 -8.72 0.52
N LEU A 307 -17.87 -8.49 1.58
CA LEU A 307 -17.43 -8.10 2.92
C LEU A 307 -16.83 -9.27 3.70
N SER A 308 -17.28 -10.49 3.46
CA SER A 308 -16.91 -11.69 4.24
C SER A 308 -15.40 -11.88 4.43
N PRO A 309 -14.54 -11.69 3.40
CA PRO A 309 -13.08 -11.74 3.57
C PRO A 309 -12.53 -10.66 4.51
N PHE A 310 -13.09 -9.44 4.50
CA PHE A 310 -12.68 -8.37 5.43
C PHE A 310 -13.11 -8.70 6.86
N LEU A 311 -14.35 -9.17 7.05
CA LEU A 311 -14.86 -9.58 8.36
C LEU A 311 -14.04 -10.71 8.98
N PHE A 312 -13.67 -11.71 8.17
CA PHE A 312 -12.79 -12.79 8.62
C PHE A 312 -11.39 -12.28 9.01
N THR A 313 -10.82 -11.36 8.23
CA THR A 313 -9.55 -10.70 8.58
C THR A 313 -9.63 -10.00 9.93
N ILE A 314 -10.70 -9.23 10.19
CA ILE A 314 -10.92 -8.57 11.49
C ILE A 314 -11.05 -9.60 12.61
N PHE A 315 -11.75 -10.71 12.35
CA PHE A 315 -11.96 -11.75 13.34
C PHE A 315 -10.65 -12.36 13.87
N LEU A 316 -9.67 -12.60 13.00
CA LEU A 316 -8.36 -13.15 13.38
C LEU A 316 -7.30 -12.08 13.74
N ASN A 317 -7.64 -10.79 13.65
CA ASN A 317 -6.63 -9.73 13.59
C ASN A 317 -5.79 -9.58 14.88
N ASP A 318 -6.42 -9.80 16.03
CA ASP A 318 -5.88 -9.64 17.38
C ASP A 318 -5.08 -10.85 17.89
N ILE A 319 -5.03 -11.95 17.15
CA ILE A 319 -4.37 -13.18 17.61
C ILE A 319 -2.89 -12.97 17.93
N LYS A 320 -2.19 -12.15 17.13
CA LYS A 320 -0.78 -11.84 17.37
C LYS A 320 -0.61 -11.09 18.69
N GLU A 321 -1.48 -10.11 18.94
CA GLU A 321 -1.46 -9.30 20.15
C GLU A 321 -1.78 -10.18 21.37
N PHE A 322 -2.80 -11.02 21.30
CA PHE A 322 -3.13 -11.99 22.32
C PHE A 322 -1.94 -12.89 22.68
N LEU A 323 -1.28 -13.50 21.69
CA LEU A 323 -0.11 -14.36 21.92
C LEU A 323 1.05 -13.58 22.55
N THR A 324 1.25 -12.33 22.13
CA THR A 324 2.28 -11.45 22.71
C THR A 324 1.98 -11.14 24.19
N HIS A 325 0.72 -10.88 24.55
CA HIS A 325 0.29 -10.68 25.94
C HIS A 325 0.44 -11.93 26.80
N GLN A 326 0.36 -13.13 26.21
CA GLN A 326 0.64 -14.40 26.88
C GLN A 326 2.15 -14.67 27.06
N GLY A 327 3.02 -13.69 26.77
CA GLY A 327 4.45 -13.78 26.98
C GLY A 327 5.22 -14.45 25.83
N MET A 328 4.59 -14.69 24.68
CA MET A 328 5.28 -15.28 23.54
C MET A 328 6.22 -14.24 22.91
N THR A 329 7.52 -14.43 23.08
CA THR A 329 8.57 -13.49 22.66
C THR A 329 8.97 -13.63 21.19
N GLY A 330 8.49 -14.70 20.54
CA GLY A 330 8.74 -15.04 19.15
C GLY A 330 10.09 -15.72 18.92
N LEU A 331 10.63 -15.62 17.71
CA LEU A 331 11.91 -16.20 17.34
C LEU A 331 13.08 -15.43 18.00
N GLU A 332 13.95 -16.10 18.77
CA GLU A 332 15.17 -15.47 19.26
C GLU A 332 16.17 -15.26 18.13
N ILE A 333 16.60 -14.00 17.95
CA ILE A 333 17.59 -13.67 16.94
C ILE A 333 18.93 -14.30 17.29
N ILE A 334 19.40 -15.09 16.34
CA ILE A 334 20.67 -15.79 16.39
C ILE A 334 21.80 -14.77 16.57
N GLU A 335 22.77 -15.10 17.44
CA GLU A 335 23.95 -14.28 17.70
C GLU A 335 24.69 -13.95 16.41
N THR A 336 24.33 -12.81 15.85
CA THR A 336 24.96 -12.19 14.70
C THR A 336 25.30 -10.77 15.11
N LYS A 337 26.29 -10.15 14.46
CA LYS A 337 26.65 -8.73 14.67
C LYS A 337 25.48 -7.75 14.42
N LEU A 338 24.33 -8.25 13.98
CA LEU A 338 23.06 -7.54 13.76
C LEU A 338 22.09 -7.63 14.97
N LYS A 339 22.53 -8.18 16.11
CA LYS A 339 21.73 -8.45 17.32
C LYS A 339 20.89 -7.24 17.76
N GLU A 340 21.47 -6.03 17.84
CA GLU A 340 20.71 -4.86 18.35
C GLU A 340 19.70 -4.29 17.35
N GLU A 341 19.99 -4.36 16.04
CA GLU A 341 19.09 -3.82 15.01
C GLU A 341 17.95 -4.81 14.72
N LEU A 342 18.22 -6.10 14.52
CA LEU A 342 17.17 -7.09 14.24
C LEU A 342 16.26 -7.37 15.45
N HIS A 343 16.76 -7.26 16.68
CA HIS A 343 16.04 -7.66 17.92
C HIS A 343 14.86 -6.76 18.26
N LEU A 344 14.86 -5.53 17.76
CA LEU A 344 13.69 -4.66 17.81
C LEU A 344 12.67 -4.95 16.69
N TYR A 345 13.07 -5.62 15.60
CA TYR A 345 12.27 -5.71 14.36
C TYR A 345 11.72 -7.10 14.00
N MET A 346 12.25 -8.21 14.53
CA MET A 346 11.81 -9.56 14.13
C MET A 346 11.31 -10.44 15.28
N LYS A 347 10.30 -9.97 16.02
CA LYS A 347 9.40 -10.87 16.77
C LYS A 347 8.31 -11.43 15.85
N ILE A 348 8.73 -12.14 14.80
CA ILE A 348 7.81 -12.79 13.86
C ILE A 348 7.75 -14.26 14.23
N PHE A 349 6.63 -14.66 14.83
CA PHE A 349 6.34 -16.06 15.16
C PHE A 349 5.01 -16.52 14.56
N LEU A 350 4.35 -15.66 13.78
CA LEU A 350 3.04 -15.92 13.23
C LEU A 350 2.95 -15.35 11.81
N LEU A 351 2.60 -16.21 10.85
CA LEU A 351 2.24 -15.83 9.49
C LEU A 351 0.79 -16.21 9.26
N LEU A 352 -0.04 -15.25 8.85
CA LEU A 352 -1.44 -15.47 8.55
C LEU A 352 -1.70 -15.18 7.07
N TYR A 353 -2.35 -16.12 6.39
CA TYR A 353 -2.91 -15.91 5.07
C TYR A 353 -4.34 -16.43 5.05
N ALA A 354 -5.29 -15.58 5.42
CA ALA A 354 -6.66 -16.00 5.69
C ALA A 354 -6.66 -17.06 6.81
N ASP A 355 -7.18 -18.25 6.55
CA ASP A 355 -7.22 -19.39 7.46
C ASP A 355 -5.86 -20.12 7.56
N ASP A 356 -5.06 -20.11 6.49
CA ASP A 356 -3.72 -20.70 6.49
C ASP A 356 -2.81 -19.98 7.49
N THR A 357 -2.52 -20.64 8.62
CA THR A 357 -1.76 -20.08 9.73
C THR A 357 -0.47 -20.84 9.97
N VAL A 358 0.65 -20.13 10.17
CA VAL A 358 1.94 -20.74 10.50
C VAL A 358 2.48 -20.15 11.80
N ILE A 359 2.68 -21.01 12.79
CA ILE A 359 3.40 -20.66 14.03
C ILE A 359 4.87 -21.05 13.86
N LEU A 360 5.79 -20.14 14.19
CA LEU A 360 7.23 -20.33 14.12
C LEU A 360 7.83 -20.28 15.53
N ALA A 361 8.68 -21.24 15.85
CA ALA A 361 9.44 -21.30 17.09
C ALA A 361 10.87 -21.80 16.84
N ASP A 362 11.79 -21.41 17.71
CA ASP A 362 13.21 -21.78 17.66
C ASP A 362 13.58 -22.96 18.57
N THR A 363 12.73 -23.26 19.55
CA THR A 363 12.84 -24.40 20.44
C THR A 363 11.52 -25.19 20.46
N PRO A 364 11.57 -26.51 20.72
CA PRO A 364 10.35 -27.31 20.85
C PRO A 364 9.51 -26.88 22.06
N GLU A 365 10.13 -26.43 23.15
CA GLU A 365 9.45 -25.91 24.33
C GLU A 365 8.65 -24.65 24.01
N ASN A 366 9.26 -23.69 23.30
CA ASN A 366 8.57 -22.47 22.84
C ASN A 366 7.43 -22.80 21.87
N LEU A 367 7.60 -23.79 20.98
CA LEU A 367 6.53 -24.21 20.09
C LEU A 367 5.32 -24.70 20.89
N GLN A 368 5.53 -25.61 21.84
CA GLN A 368 4.44 -26.17 22.65
C GLN A 368 3.77 -25.11 23.52
N LEU A 369 4.52 -24.18 24.11
CA LEU A 369 3.95 -23.05 24.86
C LEU A 369 3.09 -22.15 23.96
N THR A 370 3.56 -21.88 22.74
CA THR A 370 2.81 -21.07 21.76
C THR A 370 1.54 -21.79 21.31
N LEU A 371 1.59 -23.12 21.10
CA LEU A 371 0.40 -23.93 20.77
C LEU A 371 -0.65 -23.86 21.89
N LYS A 372 -0.24 -24.01 23.16
CA LYS A 372 -1.15 -23.85 24.31
C LYS A 372 -1.76 -22.44 24.42
N ALA A 373 -0.99 -21.41 24.09
CA ALA A 373 -1.53 -20.05 24.04
C ALA A 373 -2.51 -19.88 22.86
N PHE A 374 -2.22 -20.51 21.72
CA PHE A 374 -3.08 -20.48 20.54
C PHE A 374 -4.40 -21.24 20.75
N GLU A 375 -4.37 -22.37 21.46
CA GLU A 375 -5.57 -23.11 21.88
C GLU A 375 -6.50 -22.23 22.71
N ARG A 376 -5.99 -21.58 23.75
CA ARG A 376 -6.78 -20.67 24.60
C ARG A 376 -7.41 -19.55 23.80
N TYR A 377 -6.71 -19.02 22.80
CA TYR A 377 -7.30 -18.04 21.86
C TYR A 377 -8.45 -18.66 21.06
N CYS A 378 -8.26 -19.86 20.53
CA CYS A 378 -9.26 -20.56 19.73
C CYS A 378 -10.48 -20.94 20.56
N GLU A 379 -10.31 -21.40 21.79
CA GLU A 379 -11.40 -21.65 22.74
C GLU A 379 -12.19 -20.37 23.03
N HIS A 380 -11.49 -19.28 23.38
CA HIS A 380 -12.13 -18.00 23.69
C HIS A 380 -12.93 -17.43 22.53
N TRP A 381 -12.45 -17.60 21.28
CA TRP A 381 -13.12 -17.11 20.08
C TRP A 381 -13.92 -18.19 19.32
N LYS A 382 -14.16 -19.35 19.94
CA LYS A 382 -14.91 -20.49 19.36
C LYS A 382 -14.41 -20.96 17.99
N LEU A 383 -13.10 -20.87 17.73
CA LEU A 383 -12.45 -21.41 16.52
C LEU A 383 -12.09 -22.87 16.71
N LYS A 384 -12.57 -23.75 15.82
CA LYS A 384 -12.28 -25.18 15.88
C LYS A 384 -11.06 -25.51 15.00
N ILE A 385 -10.00 -26.06 15.59
CA ILE A 385 -8.79 -26.48 14.86
C ILE A 385 -8.98 -27.90 14.29
N ASN A 386 -8.43 -28.12 13.10
CA ASN A 386 -8.39 -29.43 12.45
C ASN A 386 -7.05 -30.12 12.75
N VAL A 387 -6.98 -30.85 13.86
CA VAL A 387 -5.74 -31.50 14.31
C VAL A 387 -5.20 -32.47 13.25
N ASP A 388 -6.07 -33.21 12.56
CA ASP A 388 -5.66 -34.18 11.51
C ASP A 388 -4.98 -33.52 10.32
N LYS A 389 -5.31 -32.27 10.00
CA LYS A 389 -4.69 -31.52 8.89
C LYS A 389 -3.60 -30.56 9.36
N THR A 390 -3.57 -30.26 10.65
CA THR A 390 -2.51 -29.49 11.27
C THR A 390 -1.26 -30.35 11.37
N LYS A 391 -0.11 -29.83 10.93
CA LYS A 391 1.15 -30.59 10.87
C LYS A 391 2.30 -29.77 11.39
N VAL A 392 3.26 -30.45 12.02
CA VAL A 392 4.55 -29.85 12.41
C VAL A 392 5.61 -30.24 11.37
N LEU A 393 6.38 -29.26 10.90
CA LEU A 393 7.57 -29.48 10.09
C LEU A 393 8.78 -28.87 10.81
N ILE A 394 9.77 -29.70 11.07
CA ILE A 394 11.02 -29.28 11.70
C ILE A 394 12.05 -29.06 10.60
N PHE A 395 12.51 -27.84 10.44
CA PHE A 395 13.55 -27.51 9.48
C PHE A 395 14.94 -27.73 10.11
N GLU A 396 15.73 -28.64 9.52
CA GLU A 396 17.08 -28.97 9.98
C GLU A 396 17.99 -29.45 8.83
N LYS A 397 19.32 -29.23 8.95
CA LYS A 397 20.31 -29.61 7.91
C LYS A 397 20.44 -31.13 7.77
N ARG A 398 20.40 -31.85 8.89
CA ARG A 398 20.49 -33.31 8.95
C ARG A 398 19.33 -33.78 9.80
N ARG A 399 18.62 -34.80 9.30
CA ARG A 399 17.48 -35.37 10.01
C ARG A 399 17.94 -35.95 11.34
N ASN A 400 17.36 -35.47 12.44
CA ASN A 400 17.52 -36.10 13.74
C ASN A 400 16.36 -37.07 13.98
N ARG A 401 16.65 -38.31 14.40
CA ARG A 401 15.65 -39.37 14.57
C ARG A 401 14.86 -39.29 15.88
N THR A 402 15.26 -38.43 16.82
CA THR A 402 14.46 -38.19 18.04
C THR A 402 13.22 -37.36 17.67
N VAL A 403 12.08 -38.04 17.54
CA VAL A 403 10.76 -37.40 17.40
C VAL A 403 10.44 -36.70 18.72
N ARG A 404 10.17 -35.41 18.65
CA ARG A 404 9.58 -34.65 19.76
C ARG A 404 8.08 -34.61 19.49
N ASN A 405 7.28 -34.96 20.48
CA ASN A 405 5.83 -34.95 20.35
C ASN A 405 5.31 -33.54 20.69
N PHE A 406 4.40 -33.05 19.86
CA PHE A 406 3.70 -31.79 20.08
C PHE A 406 2.21 -32.10 20.21
N PHE A 407 1.52 -31.38 21.07
CA PHE A 407 0.12 -31.63 21.38
C PHE A 407 -0.72 -30.41 21.06
N LEU A 408 -1.89 -30.66 20.46
CA LEU A 408 -2.96 -29.70 20.28
C LEU A 408 -4.27 -30.26 20.84
N ASN A 409 -4.89 -29.59 21.81
CA ASN A 409 -6.07 -30.07 22.55
C ASN A 409 -5.82 -31.46 23.15
N GLU A 410 -4.66 -31.67 23.76
CA GLU A 410 -4.19 -32.98 24.28
C GLU A 410 -4.05 -34.09 23.22
N ILE A 411 -4.20 -33.79 21.93
CA ILE A 411 -4.02 -34.73 20.82
C ILE A 411 -2.65 -34.50 20.18
N GLU A 412 -1.90 -35.57 19.96
CA GLU A 412 -0.59 -35.48 19.31
C GLU A 412 -0.70 -35.02 17.84
N ILE A 413 0.08 -34.00 17.48
CA ILE A 413 0.18 -33.48 16.11
C ILE A 413 1.26 -34.25 15.35
N GLU A 414 0.93 -34.72 14.16
CA GLU A 414 1.88 -35.42 13.29
C GLU A 414 3.04 -34.49 12.86
N VAL A 415 4.27 -34.96 13.09
CA VAL A 415 5.51 -34.35 12.57
C VAL A 415 5.83 -34.95 11.21
N VAL A 416 5.90 -34.11 10.17
CA VAL A 416 6.11 -34.53 8.77
C VAL A 416 7.46 -34.07 8.22
N ASP A 417 7.94 -34.73 7.16
CA ASP A 417 9.17 -34.34 6.45
C ASP A 417 8.95 -33.26 5.40
N SER A 418 7.71 -33.09 4.96
CA SER A 418 7.34 -32.11 3.94
C SER A 418 5.89 -31.69 4.07
N TYR A 419 5.61 -30.41 3.77
CA TYR A 419 4.28 -29.85 3.86
C TYR A 419 4.02 -28.88 2.69
N CYS A 420 2.80 -28.88 2.15
CA CYS A 420 2.41 -27.97 1.06
C CYS A 420 1.76 -26.72 1.66
N TYR A 421 2.50 -25.61 1.68
CA TYR A 421 2.02 -24.31 2.19
C TYR A 421 1.83 -23.34 1.03
N LEU A 422 0.63 -22.76 0.90
CA LEU A 422 0.25 -21.80 -0.15
C LEU A 422 0.63 -22.26 -1.57
N GLY A 423 0.55 -23.56 -1.83
CA GLY A 423 0.82 -24.19 -3.13
C GLY A 423 2.29 -24.56 -3.38
N ILE A 424 3.19 -24.35 -2.42
CA ILE A 424 4.60 -24.74 -2.51
C ILE A 424 4.91 -25.85 -1.51
N LEU A 425 5.58 -26.90 -1.97
CA LEU A 425 6.02 -28.01 -1.13
C LEU A 425 7.34 -27.65 -0.42
N PHE A 426 7.30 -27.48 0.89
CA PHE A 426 8.48 -27.33 1.73
C PHE A 426 8.95 -28.69 2.22
N ASN A 427 10.26 -28.86 2.33
CA ASN A 427 10.90 -30.08 2.85
C ASN A 427 11.80 -29.72 4.04
N TYR A 428 11.99 -30.64 4.98
CA TYR A 428 12.71 -30.41 6.24
C TYR A 428 14.10 -29.77 6.07
N ASN A 429 14.81 -30.07 4.97
CA ASN A 429 16.15 -29.51 4.70
C ASN A 429 16.13 -28.11 4.06
N GLY A 430 14.96 -27.50 3.89
CA GLY A 430 14.78 -26.18 3.27
C GLY A 430 15.03 -26.13 1.76
N ASN A 431 15.28 -27.27 1.10
CA ASN A 431 15.54 -27.32 -0.35
C ASN A 431 14.24 -27.45 -1.15
N PHE A 432 14.11 -26.65 -2.22
CA PHE A 432 12.97 -26.65 -3.13
C PHE A 432 13.02 -27.70 -4.25
N LEU A 433 14.01 -28.61 -4.28
CA LEU A 433 14.12 -29.64 -5.32
C LEU A 433 12.83 -30.48 -5.43
N LYS A 434 12.25 -30.89 -4.30
CA LYS A 434 10.97 -31.61 -4.28
C LYS A 434 9.82 -30.75 -4.80
N ALA A 435 9.78 -29.47 -4.44
CA ALA A 435 8.78 -28.53 -4.95
C ALA A 435 8.84 -28.39 -6.47
N ARG A 436 10.06 -28.23 -7.00
CA ARG A 436 10.31 -28.16 -8.45
C ARG A 436 9.81 -29.41 -9.14
N ASN A 437 10.18 -30.59 -8.63
CA ASN A 437 9.78 -31.86 -9.24
C ASN A 437 8.25 -32.07 -9.18
N HIS A 438 7.61 -31.71 -8.07
CA HIS A 438 6.15 -31.77 -7.92
C HIS A 438 5.44 -30.82 -8.90
N LEU A 439 5.95 -29.60 -9.08
CA LEU A 439 5.41 -28.64 -10.06
C LEU A 439 5.59 -29.15 -11.50
N LEU A 440 6.75 -29.75 -11.82
CA LEU A 440 7.01 -30.35 -13.14
C LEU A 440 6.07 -31.54 -13.41
N GLN A 441 5.79 -32.38 -12.41
CA GLN A 441 4.82 -33.46 -12.52
C GLN A 441 3.40 -32.94 -12.75
N TYR A 442 2.99 -31.89 -12.03
CA TYR A 442 1.69 -31.26 -12.25
C TYR A 442 1.55 -30.73 -13.68
N LEU A 443 2.61 -30.09 -14.21
CA LEU A 443 2.69 -29.67 -15.61
C LEU A 443 2.69 -30.86 -16.60
N GLY A 444 3.31 -31.99 -16.25
CA GLY A 444 3.28 -33.22 -17.04
C GLY A 444 1.94 -34.00 -16.99
N THR A 445 1.18 -33.91 -15.90
CA THR A 445 -0.19 -34.46 -15.86
C THR A 445 -1.17 -33.65 -16.71
N LEU A 446 -0.88 -32.36 -16.93
CA LEU A 446 -1.61 -31.48 -17.84
C LEU A 446 -1.28 -31.75 -19.32
N SER A 447 -0.31 -32.63 -19.61
CA SER A 447 0.13 -32.96 -20.98
C SER A 447 -0.29 -34.34 -21.48
N LYS A 448 -1.24 -35.04 -20.82
CA LYS A 448 -1.85 -36.25 -21.42
C LYS A 448 -2.93 -35.83 -22.42
N PRO A 449 -2.80 -36.17 -23.72
CA PRO A 449 -3.89 -36.01 -24.67
C PRO A 449 -5.08 -36.87 -24.22
N THR A 450 -6.27 -36.30 -24.21
CA THR A 450 -7.51 -37.09 -24.30
C THR A 450 -7.53 -37.74 -25.68
N ASP A 451 -7.85 -39.04 -25.71
CA ASP A 451 -7.84 -39.92 -26.88
C ASP A 451 -8.27 -39.23 -28.18
N LEU A 452 -7.34 -39.06 -29.13
CA LEU A 452 -7.59 -38.79 -30.54
C LEU A 452 -6.30 -39.10 -31.33
N GLY A 453 -6.22 -40.33 -31.85
CA GLY A 453 -5.52 -40.73 -33.08
C GLY A 453 -4.04 -40.36 -33.26
N ASP A 454 -3.20 -41.40 -33.27
CA ASP A 454 -1.80 -41.39 -33.71
C ASP A 454 -1.54 -40.51 -34.94
N SER A 455 -0.74 -39.45 -34.76
CA SER A 455 0.20 -38.97 -35.77
C SER A 455 1.33 -38.18 -35.13
N THR A 456 2.54 -38.63 -35.44
CA THR A 456 3.81 -38.43 -34.74
C THR A 456 4.52 -37.11 -35.06
N SER A 457 3.83 -35.97 -35.06
CA SER A 457 4.44 -34.66 -35.39
C SER A 457 4.20 -33.51 -34.39
N SER A 458 3.51 -33.75 -33.26
CA SER A 458 3.10 -32.71 -32.31
C SER A 458 4.05 -32.45 -31.12
N LEU A 459 5.30 -32.94 -31.16
CA LEU A 459 6.24 -32.95 -30.03
C LEU A 459 7.24 -31.77 -29.94
N GLN A 460 7.08 -30.69 -30.72
CA GLN A 460 8.04 -29.55 -30.70
C GLN A 460 7.56 -28.27 -29.98
N ILE A 461 6.29 -28.20 -29.55
CA ILE A 461 5.78 -27.00 -28.84
C ILE A 461 6.10 -27.05 -27.34
N TYR A 462 6.20 -28.24 -26.77
CA TYR A 462 6.32 -28.46 -25.32
C TYR A 462 7.68 -28.10 -24.70
N PRO A 463 8.85 -28.30 -25.36
CA PRO A 463 10.14 -27.89 -24.79
C PRO A 463 10.30 -26.37 -24.67
N LYS A 464 9.64 -25.57 -25.52
CA LYS A 464 9.68 -24.09 -25.47
C LYS A 464 8.79 -23.51 -24.38
N VAL A 465 7.66 -24.15 -24.07
CA VAL A 465 6.83 -23.76 -22.92
C VAL A 465 7.53 -24.15 -21.62
N LEU A 466 8.11 -25.37 -21.55
CA LEU A 466 8.95 -25.81 -20.44
C LEU A 466 10.16 -24.88 -20.25
N SER A 467 10.88 -24.49 -21.30
CA SER A 467 12.02 -23.55 -21.18
C SER A 467 11.60 -22.14 -20.72
N SER A 468 10.38 -21.70 -21.07
CA SER A 468 9.82 -20.43 -20.59
C SER A 468 9.25 -20.51 -19.16
N THR A 469 8.85 -21.69 -18.68
CA THR A 469 8.40 -21.91 -17.29
C THR A 469 9.54 -22.25 -16.34
N THR A 470 10.61 -22.92 -16.80
CA THR A 470 11.90 -22.93 -16.09
C THR A 470 12.41 -21.53 -15.93
N THR A 471 12.25 -20.61 -16.89
CA THR A 471 12.56 -19.19 -16.61
C THR A 471 11.67 -18.51 -15.56
N LYS A 472 10.62 -19.11 -15.00
CA LYS A 472 9.89 -18.58 -13.82
C LYS A 472 10.33 -19.25 -12.52
N THR A 473 10.73 -20.52 -12.57
CA THR A 473 11.27 -21.26 -11.41
C THR A 473 12.77 -20.98 -11.21
N ASP A 474 13.55 -20.84 -12.29
CA ASP A 474 14.93 -20.34 -12.30
C ASP A 474 15.01 -18.86 -11.94
N VAL A 475 13.92 -18.12 -12.15
CA VAL A 475 13.73 -16.76 -11.62
C VAL A 475 13.68 -16.84 -10.09
N LEU A 476 12.86 -17.71 -9.50
CA LEU A 476 12.88 -17.94 -8.04
C LEU A 476 14.21 -18.55 -7.52
N LEU A 477 14.93 -19.36 -8.33
CA LEU A 477 16.17 -20.03 -7.95
C LEU A 477 17.45 -19.21 -8.22
N LYS A 478 17.41 -18.21 -9.10
CA LYS A 478 18.43 -17.16 -9.23
C LYS A 478 18.01 -15.96 -8.39
N SER A 479 17.96 -16.16 -7.08
CA SER A 479 17.70 -15.08 -6.11
C SER A 479 18.82 -14.02 -6.04
N SER A 480 19.77 -14.03 -6.99
CA SER A 480 20.68 -12.90 -7.24
C SER A 480 20.23 -11.99 -8.39
N GLU A 481 19.15 -12.31 -9.12
CA GLU A 481 18.70 -11.51 -10.27
C GLU A 481 17.18 -11.19 -10.32
N LEU A 482 16.34 -11.72 -9.42
CA LEU A 482 15.06 -11.06 -9.07
C LEU A 482 15.28 -9.99 -8.03
N PHE A 483 15.89 -8.91 -8.48
CA PHE A 483 15.63 -7.63 -7.86
C PHE A 483 14.53 -6.96 -8.70
N PRO A 484 13.45 -6.42 -8.09
CA PRO A 484 12.56 -5.53 -8.80
C PRO A 484 13.44 -4.47 -9.47
N LYS A 485 13.33 -4.29 -10.79
CA LYS A 485 14.00 -3.19 -11.50
C LYS A 485 13.69 -1.90 -10.73
N GLY A 486 14.71 -1.39 -10.04
CA GLY A 486 14.54 -0.52 -8.88
C GLY A 486 13.87 0.81 -9.22
N CYS A 487 13.22 1.37 -8.19
CA CYS A 487 12.46 2.62 -8.17
C CYS A 487 11.44 2.87 -9.31
N SER A 488 11.12 1.89 -10.17
CA SER A 488 10.05 1.96 -11.20
C SER A 488 10.04 3.25 -12.04
N ASN A 489 11.19 3.65 -12.61
CA ASN A 489 11.38 4.89 -13.38
C ASN A 489 11.02 6.19 -12.64
N LYS A 490 10.84 6.17 -11.31
CA LYS A 490 10.64 7.38 -10.50
C LYS A 490 11.84 8.32 -10.69
N PRO A 491 11.68 9.54 -11.24
CA PRO A 491 12.79 10.44 -11.42
C PRO A 491 13.34 10.96 -10.07
N ALA A 492 14.65 10.91 -9.91
CA ALA A 492 15.35 11.40 -8.72
C ALA A 492 16.71 12.01 -9.06
N ASP A 493 17.18 12.92 -8.23
CA ASP A 493 18.57 13.37 -8.19
C ASP A 493 19.21 12.84 -6.93
N VAL A 494 20.14 11.91 -7.11
CA VAL A 494 20.79 11.17 -6.02
C VAL A 494 22.24 11.60 -5.93
N VAL A 495 22.67 12.01 -4.75
CA VAL A 495 24.08 12.32 -4.47
C VAL A 495 24.68 11.33 -3.48
N PHE A 496 25.76 10.67 -3.88
CA PHE A 496 26.57 9.80 -3.02
C PHE A 496 27.68 10.61 -2.36
N LEU A 497 27.78 10.57 -1.04
CA LEU A 497 28.75 11.32 -0.26
C LEU A 497 29.69 10.34 0.45
N PHE A 498 30.96 10.33 0.03
CA PHE A 498 31.97 9.39 0.51
C PHE A 498 32.85 10.01 1.60
N ASP A 499 33.02 9.29 2.71
CA ASP A 499 33.90 9.69 3.81
C ASP A 499 35.35 9.30 3.48
N THR A 500 36.19 10.32 3.28
CA THR A 500 37.63 10.20 2.98
C THR A 500 38.51 10.83 4.07
N SER A 501 37.94 11.05 5.25
CA SER A 501 38.62 11.70 6.38
C SER A 501 39.80 10.88 6.93
N SER A 502 40.70 11.58 7.65
CA SER A 502 41.81 10.98 8.38
C SER A 502 41.29 9.97 9.40
N GLY A 503 41.51 8.67 9.15
CA GLY A 503 41.01 7.56 9.97
C GLY A 503 40.07 6.60 9.25
N VAL A 504 39.72 6.87 7.98
CA VAL A 504 39.06 5.87 7.12
C VAL A 504 40.12 4.98 6.48
N SER A 505 40.06 3.67 6.72
CA SER A 505 40.98 2.71 6.11
C SER A 505 40.67 2.46 4.62
N THR A 506 41.66 1.99 3.86
CA THR A 506 41.46 1.56 2.46
C THR A 506 40.32 0.55 2.33
N SER A 507 40.24 -0.41 3.25
CA SER A 507 39.14 -1.40 3.26
C SER A 507 37.76 -0.78 3.43
N GLN A 508 37.63 0.31 4.21
CA GLN A 508 36.38 1.03 4.38
C GLN A 508 36.03 1.87 3.15
N LEU A 509 37.03 2.47 2.49
CA LEU A 509 36.83 3.17 1.22
C LEU A 509 36.40 2.23 0.09
N ASP A 510 37.02 1.05 0.00
CA ASP A 510 36.65 0.00 -0.94
C ASP A 510 35.24 -0.49 -0.69
N ALA A 511 34.89 -0.67 0.58
CA ALA A 511 33.55 -1.05 1.00
C ALA A 511 32.52 0.02 0.57
N GLN A 512 32.69 1.29 0.97
CA GLN A 512 31.82 2.41 0.56
C GLN A 512 31.61 2.42 -0.96
N THR A 513 32.69 2.29 -1.70
CA THR A 513 32.71 2.26 -3.15
C THR A 513 31.93 1.07 -3.71
N SER A 514 32.14 -0.12 -3.16
CA SER A 514 31.41 -1.33 -3.54
C SER A 514 29.90 -1.18 -3.28
N TYR A 515 29.51 -0.66 -2.11
CA TYR A 515 28.11 -0.37 -1.78
C TYR A 515 27.48 0.61 -2.76
N ALA A 516 28.17 1.72 -3.09
CA ALA A 516 27.66 2.66 -4.09
C ALA A 516 27.45 2.00 -5.47
N ARG A 517 28.36 1.10 -5.90
CA ARG A 517 28.22 0.35 -7.16
C ARG A 517 27.03 -0.60 -7.16
N ASP A 518 26.62 -1.12 -6.01
CA ASP A 518 25.44 -1.97 -5.92
C ASP A 518 24.15 -1.18 -5.80
N LEU A 519 24.17 -0.03 -5.12
CA LEU A 519 23.01 0.85 -4.99
C LEU A 519 22.65 1.57 -6.29
N GLN A 520 23.64 1.96 -7.11
CA GLN A 520 23.35 2.56 -8.42
C GLN A 520 22.52 1.63 -9.33
N LYS A 521 22.66 0.30 -9.18
CA LYS A 521 21.92 -0.69 -9.99
C LYS A 521 20.42 -0.66 -9.69
N LEU A 522 20.01 -0.01 -8.60
CA LEU A 522 18.61 0.19 -8.22
C LEU A 522 17.96 1.36 -8.99
N PHE A 523 18.74 2.22 -9.67
CA PHE A 523 18.20 3.40 -10.34
C PHE A 523 18.23 3.26 -11.86
N TYR A 524 17.13 3.64 -12.52
CA TYR A 524 17.10 3.81 -13.97
C TYR A 524 17.65 5.20 -14.35
N THR A 525 18.92 5.26 -14.74
CA THR A 525 19.63 6.52 -14.98
C THR A 525 19.31 7.13 -16.34
N GLY A 526 19.11 8.44 -16.39
CA GLY A 526 18.83 9.18 -17.62
C GLY A 526 18.38 10.61 -17.32
N ARG A 527 18.51 11.51 -18.31
CA ARG A 527 18.22 12.96 -18.16
C ARG A 527 16.80 13.25 -17.65
N ASN A 528 15.83 12.40 -18.00
CA ASN A 528 14.42 12.55 -17.60
C ASN A 528 14.01 11.55 -16.50
N THR A 529 14.92 10.70 -16.03
CA THR A 529 14.67 9.68 -15.02
C THR A 529 15.56 9.96 -13.81
N THR A 530 16.53 9.12 -13.45
CA THR A 530 17.42 9.39 -12.32
C THR A 530 18.77 9.97 -12.76
N VAL A 531 19.24 11.01 -12.07
CA VAL A 531 20.61 11.52 -12.22
C VAL A 531 21.39 11.19 -10.96
N LEU A 532 22.59 10.63 -11.14
CA LEU A 532 23.47 10.25 -10.04
C LEU A 532 24.72 11.16 -10.04
N THR A 533 25.07 11.68 -8.87
CA THR A 533 26.27 12.49 -8.63
C THR A 533 27.03 11.94 -7.43
N ALA A 534 28.32 12.23 -7.31
CA ALA A 534 29.15 11.87 -6.16
C ALA A 534 29.96 13.07 -5.65
N ALA A 535 30.22 13.10 -4.34
CA ALA A 535 31.12 14.03 -3.67
C ALA A 535 31.90 13.31 -2.58
N VAL A 536 33.12 13.80 -2.29
CA VAL A 536 33.99 13.27 -1.23
C VAL A 536 34.14 14.31 -0.12
N TYR A 537 34.25 13.87 1.12
CA TYR A 537 34.43 14.79 2.24
C TYR A 537 35.48 14.34 3.27
N GLY A 538 36.08 15.34 3.90
CA GLY A 538 37.03 15.26 5.01
C GLY A 538 36.91 16.55 5.82
N SER A 539 37.98 17.35 5.92
CA SER A 539 37.92 18.71 6.48
C SER A 539 37.06 19.68 5.65
N ARG A 540 36.96 19.42 4.34
CA ARG A 540 36.12 20.12 3.37
C ARG A 540 35.34 19.10 2.55
N THR A 541 34.26 19.55 1.91
CA THR A 541 33.48 18.74 0.96
C THR A 541 33.76 19.28 -0.43
N ASN A 542 34.30 18.44 -1.32
CA ASN A 542 34.61 18.81 -2.70
C ASN A 542 33.70 18.04 -3.66
N ASP A 543 33.12 18.77 -4.61
CA ASP A 543 32.52 18.15 -5.79
C ASP A 543 33.56 17.27 -6.48
N VAL A 544 33.15 16.08 -6.88
CA VAL A 544 33.91 15.35 -7.89
C VAL A 544 33.57 15.96 -9.25
N PRO A 545 34.54 16.48 -10.02
CA PRO A 545 34.26 17.04 -11.34
C PRO A 545 33.53 16.03 -12.23
N SER A 546 32.35 16.41 -12.71
CA SER A 546 31.54 15.60 -13.62
C SER A 546 32.07 15.77 -15.05
N PRO A 547 32.46 14.71 -15.79
CA PRO A 547 32.63 14.83 -17.23
C PRO A 547 31.24 15.05 -17.84
N GLN A 548 31.15 16.08 -18.66
CA GLN A 548 29.91 16.57 -19.25
C GLN A 548 29.03 15.44 -19.85
N ASN A 549 27.78 15.39 -19.39
CA ASN A 549 26.59 15.14 -20.22
C ASN A 549 26.39 13.82 -20.98
N ASP A 550 26.98 12.69 -20.59
CA ASP A 550 26.66 11.40 -21.24
C ASP A 550 25.51 10.66 -20.54
N ALA A 551 24.26 10.97 -20.93
CA ALA A 551 23.03 10.43 -20.35
C ALA A 551 22.86 8.90 -20.45
N ASN A 552 23.74 8.24 -21.23
CA ASN A 552 23.68 6.83 -21.57
C ASN A 552 24.73 5.98 -20.84
N LYS A 553 25.59 6.59 -20.01
CA LYS A 553 26.53 5.87 -19.16
C LYS A 553 26.15 6.20 -17.73
N GLY A 554 25.71 5.20 -16.95
CA GLY A 554 25.52 5.35 -15.50
C GLY A 554 26.77 5.91 -14.81
N LEU A 555 26.72 6.15 -13.49
CA LEU A 555 27.81 6.74 -12.71
C LEU A 555 29.19 6.31 -13.27
N PRO A 556 29.98 7.21 -13.89
CA PRO A 556 31.15 6.80 -14.64
C PRO A 556 32.07 5.98 -13.74
N LEU A 557 32.20 4.68 -13.99
CA LEU A 557 33.01 3.75 -13.20
C LEU A 557 34.50 4.14 -13.11
N LYS A 558 34.95 5.12 -13.92
CA LYS A 558 36.27 5.76 -13.83
C LYS A 558 36.40 6.81 -12.71
N MET A 559 35.31 7.20 -12.04
CA MET A 559 35.34 8.24 -11.00
C MET A 559 35.97 7.73 -9.69
N LEU A 560 35.85 6.47 -9.31
CA LEU A 560 36.21 5.97 -7.97
C LEU A 560 37.71 6.01 -7.60
N SER A 561 38.57 6.56 -8.45
CA SER A 561 39.98 6.88 -8.16
C SER A 561 40.14 8.31 -7.63
N PHE A 562 39.32 8.73 -6.67
CA PHE A 562 39.43 10.08 -6.10
C PHE A 562 40.66 10.19 -5.20
N SER A 563 41.40 11.30 -5.31
CA SER A 563 42.42 11.67 -4.33
C SER A 563 41.75 11.93 -2.98
N SER A 564 42.17 11.22 -1.93
CA SER A 564 41.66 11.45 -0.58
C SER A 564 41.86 12.92 -0.19
N VAL A 565 40.79 13.61 0.18
CA VAL A 565 40.86 15.01 0.63
C VAL A 565 41.48 15.09 2.03
N GLY A 566 41.41 14.00 2.80
CA GLY A 566 41.97 13.89 4.14
C GLY A 566 41.40 14.89 5.15
N GLY A 567 41.93 14.87 6.37
CA GLY A 567 41.57 15.80 7.43
C GLY A 567 40.40 15.36 8.32
N LYS A 568 39.94 16.24 9.22
CA LYS A 568 38.92 15.92 10.23
C LYS A 568 37.53 15.82 9.60
N ARG A 569 36.71 14.83 9.99
CA ARG A 569 35.30 14.75 9.56
C ARG A 569 34.55 16.04 9.89
N ASN A 570 33.96 16.68 8.88
CA ASN A 570 33.13 17.87 9.04
C ASN A 570 31.74 17.67 8.40
N LEU A 571 30.81 17.12 9.18
CA LEU A 571 29.44 16.84 8.71
C LEU A 571 28.64 18.13 8.46
N THR A 572 28.95 19.26 9.11
CA THR A 572 28.33 20.55 8.79
C THR A 572 28.66 20.98 7.36
N SER A 573 29.90 20.77 6.89
CA SER A 573 30.28 21.01 5.49
C SER A 573 29.48 20.14 4.52
N VAL A 574 29.27 18.87 4.86
CA VAL A 574 28.45 17.94 4.07
C VAL A 574 27.00 18.41 3.98
N MET A 575 26.41 18.87 5.07
CA MET A 575 25.05 19.41 5.07
C MET A 575 24.95 20.68 4.20
N ASN A 576 25.93 21.59 4.30
CA ASN A 576 26.00 22.77 3.44
C ASN A 576 26.09 22.40 1.96
N PHE A 577 26.84 21.35 1.64
CA PHE A 577 26.95 20.82 0.29
C PHE A 577 25.62 20.27 -0.23
N ILE A 578 24.93 19.42 0.54
CA ILE A 578 23.62 18.86 0.17
C ILE A 578 22.61 19.98 -0.13
N GLU A 579 22.61 21.02 0.70
CA GLU A 579 21.78 22.20 0.48
C GLU A 579 22.12 22.94 -0.83
N LEU A 580 23.41 23.17 -1.09
CA LEU A 580 23.87 23.85 -2.31
C LEU A 580 23.54 23.05 -3.56
N PHE A 581 23.79 21.74 -3.53
CA PHE A 581 23.45 20.80 -4.60
C PHE A 581 21.96 20.89 -4.94
N SER A 582 21.10 20.79 -3.92
CA SER A 582 19.65 20.86 -4.13
C SER A 582 19.16 22.20 -4.66
N ARG A 583 19.83 23.32 -4.32
CA ARG A 583 19.40 24.66 -4.76
C ARG A 583 19.88 25.03 -6.14
N LYS A 584 21.08 24.58 -6.52
CA LYS A 584 21.78 25.04 -7.73
C LYS A 584 21.82 24.00 -8.83
N GLN A 585 21.88 22.71 -8.49
CA GLN A 585 22.16 21.63 -9.43
C GLN A 585 20.96 20.68 -9.63
N ALA A 586 20.14 20.44 -8.60
CA ALA A 586 19.04 19.47 -8.67
C ALA A 586 17.78 19.95 -9.44
N ARG A 587 17.06 19.01 -10.06
CA ARG A 587 15.88 19.17 -10.91
C ARG A 587 14.60 19.25 -10.07
N ARG A 588 13.78 20.25 -10.35
CA ARG A 588 12.69 20.75 -9.47
C ARG A 588 11.41 19.92 -9.39
N HIS A 589 11.39 18.74 -9.98
CA HIS A 589 10.22 17.85 -10.00
C HIS A 589 10.65 16.38 -9.90
N THR A 590 11.68 16.13 -9.09
CA THR A 590 12.28 14.82 -8.89
C THR A 590 12.50 14.59 -7.41
N GLY A 591 12.61 13.34 -6.97
CA GLY A 591 13.01 13.07 -5.59
C GLY A 591 14.47 13.52 -5.37
N HIS A 592 14.74 14.32 -4.35
CA HIS A 592 16.12 14.67 -3.99
C HIS A 592 16.59 13.75 -2.87
N VAL A 593 17.67 13.01 -3.13
CA VAL A 593 18.18 11.96 -2.23
C VAL A 593 19.67 12.17 -1.99
N ALA A 594 20.08 12.19 -0.72
CA ALA A 594 21.48 12.18 -0.32
C ALA A 594 21.79 10.85 0.37
N ILE A 595 22.81 10.14 -0.10
CA ILE A 595 23.31 8.90 0.48
C ILE A 595 24.68 9.19 1.07
N LEU A 596 24.74 9.28 2.39
CA LEU A 596 25.93 9.63 3.17
C LEU A 596 26.59 8.37 3.73
N PHE A 597 27.78 8.04 3.26
CA PHE A 597 28.62 7.05 3.90
C PHE A 597 29.39 7.68 5.05
N ILE A 598 29.44 7.00 6.19
CA ILE A 598 30.22 7.40 7.37
C ILE A 598 31.04 6.20 7.80
N SER A 599 32.33 6.38 8.10
CA SER A 599 33.19 5.30 8.59
C SER A 599 33.74 5.63 9.99
N GLY A 600 33.48 4.77 10.99
CA GLY A 600 33.94 4.95 12.37
C GLY A 600 33.07 5.85 13.26
N SER A 601 33.23 5.73 14.59
CA SER A 601 32.44 6.48 15.57
C SER A 601 32.75 7.99 15.55
N TYR A 602 31.70 8.81 15.51
CA TYR A 602 31.80 10.28 15.48
C TYR A 602 30.59 10.92 16.18
N GLY A 603 30.84 11.95 16.99
CA GLY A 603 29.79 12.74 17.64
C GLY A 603 29.24 13.81 16.71
N VAL A 604 27.93 13.89 16.56
CA VAL A 604 27.29 14.92 15.75
C VAL A 604 27.05 16.16 16.62
N VAL A 605 27.55 17.32 16.19
CA VAL A 605 27.32 18.59 16.88
C VAL A 605 25.95 19.18 16.55
N ASP A 606 25.39 19.99 17.46
CA ASP A 606 24.03 20.54 17.36
C ASP A 606 23.78 21.36 16.10
N ASP A 607 24.79 22.08 15.61
CA ASP A 607 24.68 22.83 14.36
C ASP A 607 24.45 21.90 13.15
N THR A 608 25.16 20.76 13.09
CA THR A 608 24.93 19.75 12.05
C THR A 608 23.51 19.18 12.15
N ILE A 609 23.00 18.93 13.35
CA ILE A 609 21.63 18.43 13.57
C ILE A 609 20.62 19.49 13.11
N ALA A 610 20.82 20.76 13.49
CA ALA A 610 19.96 21.87 13.06
C ALA A 610 19.95 22.00 11.53
N ARG A 611 21.10 21.81 10.88
CA ARG A 611 21.23 21.85 9.42
C ARG A 611 20.58 20.66 8.74
N ALA A 612 20.77 19.44 9.24
CA ALA A 612 20.10 18.25 8.74
C ALA A 612 18.58 18.35 8.90
N ASN A 613 18.11 18.91 10.04
CA ASN A 613 16.70 19.22 10.28
C ASN A 613 16.16 20.21 9.25
N TYR A 614 16.92 21.27 8.97
CA TYR A 614 16.59 22.22 7.91
C TYR A 614 16.53 21.55 6.53
N ILE A 615 17.48 20.69 6.18
CA ILE A 615 17.49 19.98 4.90
C ILE A 615 16.28 19.06 4.75
N ARG A 616 16.00 18.21 5.74
CA ARG A 616 14.91 17.22 5.66
C ARG A 616 13.52 17.85 5.80
N ARG A 617 13.36 18.87 6.64
CA ARG A 617 12.06 19.52 6.89
C ARG A 617 11.80 20.71 5.98
N THR A 618 12.85 21.46 5.63
CA THR A 618 12.75 22.72 4.86
C THR A 618 13.14 22.58 3.38
N LEU A 619 13.98 21.60 3.00
CA LEU A 619 14.27 21.36 1.57
C LEU A 619 13.63 20.08 1.03
N GLY A 620 13.02 19.26 1.89
CA GLY A 620 12.35 18.02 1.49
C GLY A 620 13.30 16.94 0.96
N ILE A 621 14.58 17.01 1.31
CA ILE A 621 15.61 16.07 0.85
C ILE A 621 15.64 14.85 1.77
N TYR A 622 15.69 13.66 1.18
CA TYR A 622 15.83 12.41 1.94
C TYR A 622 17.31 12.14 2.20
N ILE A 623 17.72 12.12 3.48
CA ILE A 623 19.09 11.81 3.88
C ILE A 623 19.15 10.37 4.37
N TYR A 624 19.87 9.52 3.63
CA TYR A 624 20.22 8.17 4.01
C TYR A 624 21.65 8.16 4.57
N VAL A 625 21.87 7.45 5.67
CA VAL A 625 23.17 7.30 6.31
C VAL A 625 23.57 5.83 6.29
N ILE A 626 24.73 5.53 5.71
CA ILE A 626 25.31 4.19 5.65
C ILE A 626 26.59 4.19 6.47
N LYS A 627 26.53 3.54 7.63
CA LYS A 627 27.65 3.34 8.56
C LYS A 627 28.51 2.18 8.07
N VAL A 628 29.77 2.42 7.71
CA VAL A 628 30.72 1.40 7.19
C VAL A 628 31.80 1.02 8.22
N GLY A 629 31.85 -0.26 8.58
CA GLY A 629 32.82 -0.85 9.50
C GLY A 629 32.28 -1.11 10.90
N ASN A 630 33.16 -1.32 11.88
CA ASN A 630 32.74 -1.57 13.26
C ASN A 630 32.57 -0.24 14.01
N PHE A 631 31.36 0.04 14.48
CA PHE A 631 31.06 1.21 15.32
C PHE A 631 30.96 0.78 16.77
N VAL A 632 31.75 1.41 17.64
CA VAL A 632 31.69 1.19 19.09
C VAL A 632 31.10 2.45 19.73
N GLY A 633 30.00 2.29 20.47
CA GLY A 633 29.27 3.38 21.16
C GLY A 633 28.04 3.92 20.41
N LYS A 634 27.16 4.64 21.13
CA LYS A 634 25.97 5.32 20.58
C LYS A 634 26.38 6.50 19.69
N SER A 635 26.67 6.24 18.42
CA SER A 635 26.83 7.29 17.41
C SER A 635 25.48 7.91 17.05
N ASP A 636 25.30 9.19 17.38
CA ASP A 636 24.07 9.98 17.19
C ASP A 636 23.78 10.38 15.72
N VAL A 637 24.31 9.65 14.74
CA VAL A 637 24.08 9.93 13.31
C VAL A 637 22.63 9.64 12.86
N THR A 638 21.83 9.01 13.72
CA THR A 638 20.37 8.95 13.54
C THR A 638 19.73 10.33 13.57
N LYS A 639 20.35 11.31 14.23
CA LYS A 639 19.87 12.69 14.33
C LYS A 639 20.04 13.49 13.03
N ILE A 640 20.86 13.01 12.10
CA ILE A 640 21.07 13.66 10.77
C ILE A 640 20.34 12.96 9.63
N ALA A 641 19.98 11.69 9.78
CA ALA A 641 19.21 10.96 8.78
C ALA A 641 17.74 11.44 8.74
N SER A 642 17.05 11.08 7.66
CA SER A 642 15.59 11.23 7.59
C SER A 642 14.88 10.30 8.60
N SER A 643 13.61 10.61 8.91
CA SER A 643 12.81 9.89 9.92
C SER A 643 11.71 9.04 9.28
N PRO A 644 11.38 7.85 9.83
CA PRO A 644 11.97 7.21 11.00
C PRO A 644 13.34 6.59 10.70
N SER A 645 14.27 6.64 11.66
CA SER A 645 15.67 6.20 11.49
C SER A 645 15.82 4.80 10.90
N ARG A 646 14.91 3.87 11.25
CA ARG A 646 14.83 2.51 10.70
C ARG A 646 14.74 2.41 9.18
N LYS A 647 14.30 3.47 8.50
CA LYS A 647 14.21 3.55 7.03
C LYS A 647 15.43 4.21 6.38
N PHE A 648 16.23 4.94 7.15
CA PHE A 648 17.21 5.89 6.62
C PHE A 648 18.62 5.71 7.19
N VAL A 649 18.82 4.83 8.16
CA VAL A 649 20.12 4.53 8.75
C VAL A 649 20.41 3.05 8.60
N PHE A 650 21.56 2.72 8.02
CA PHE A 650 21.97 1.35 7.73
C PHE A 650 23.39 1.12 8.21
N HIS A 651 23.66 -0.06 8.76
CA HIS A 651 24.99 -0.47 9.20
C HIS A 651 25.54 -1.59 8.33
N VAL A 652 26.77 -1.43 7.84
CA VAL A 652 27.39 -2.33 6.87
C VAL A 652 28.84 -2.63 7.23
N THR A 653 29.26 -3.87 6.96
CA THR A 653 30.62 -4.34 7.23
C THR A 653 31.63 -3.88 6.18
N ASN A 654 32.92 -4.00 6.48
CA ASN A 654 33.99 -3.75 5.50
C ASN A 654 33.99 -4.77 4.34
N SER A 655 33.46 -5.98 4.55
CA SER A 655 33.10 -6.91 3.48
C SER A 655 31.78 -6.48 2.85
N GLY A 656 31.66 -6.55 1.52
CA GLY A 656 30.54 -6.02 0.72
C GLY A 656 29.12 -6.44 1.14
N THR A 657 28.11 -5.94 0.40
CA THR A 657 26.69 -6.01 0.79
C THR A 657 26.15 -7.44 0.84
N THR A 658 25.49 -7.80 1.95
CA THR A 658 24.68 -9.01 2.01
C THR A 658 23.40 -8.82 1.17
N ALA A 659 22.85 -9.92 0.65
CA ALA A 659 21.61 -9.89 -0.14
C ALA A 659 20.45 -9.22 0.62
N SER A 660 20.34 -9.48 1.93
CA SER A 660 19.29 -8.94 2.81
C SER A 660 19.39 -7.42 3.03
N LEU A 661 20.61 -6.88 3.15
CA LEU A 661 20.79 -5.44 3.35
C LEU A 661 20.55 -4.64 2.06
N LYS A 662 20.90 -5.23 0.91
CA LYS A 662 20.56 -4.68 -0.41
C LYS A 662 19.04 -4.62 -0.62
N GLU A 663 18.31 -5.60 -0.11
CA GLU A 663 16.84 -5.66 -0.19
C GLU A 663 16.15 -4.59 0.67
N LEU A 664 16.58 -4.42 1.92
CA LEU A 664 16.11 -3.34 2.79
C LEU A 664 16.40 -1.96 2.20
N LEU A 665 17.61 -1.76 1.67
CA LEU A 665 17.99 -0.53 0.99
C LEU A 665 17.11 -0.27 -0.24
N ASN A 666 16.79 -1.30 -1.04
CA ASN A 666 15.91 -1.15 -2.21
C ASN A 666 14.48 -0.70 -1.83
N ILE A 667 13.88 -1.31 -0.82
CA ILE A 667 12.51 -0.96 -0.36
C ILE A 667 12.47 0.49 0.10
N HIS A 668 13.44 0.92 0.90
CA HIS A 668 13.41 2.24 1.51
C HIS A 668 13.93 3.34 0.58
N LEU A 669 15.03 3.12 -0.15
CA LEU A 669 15.59 4.12 -1.09
C LEU A 669 14.61 4.54 -2.18
N CYS A 670 13.59 3.75 -2.49
CA CYS A 670 12.56 4.05 -3.50
C CYS A 670 11.23 4.59 -2.93
N ASP A 671 11.13 4.76 -1.60
CA ASP A 671 9.94 5.28 -0.89
C ASP A 671 9.90 6.82 -0.82
N PHE A 672 10.74 7.52 -1.59
CA PHE A 672 10.64 8.97 -1.72
C PHE A 672 9.40 9.36 -2.53
N GLN A 673 8.78 10.46 -2.13
CA GLN A 673 7.62 11.03 -2.83
C GLN A 673 8.06 11.97 -3.94
N ILE A 674 7.40 11.85 -5.10
CA ILE A 674 7.48 12.81 -6.20
C ILE A 674 6.14 13.53 -6.25
N HIS A 675 6.17 14.86 -6.17
CA HIS A 675 4.96 15.65 -6.33
C HIS A 675 4.56 15.68 -7.82
N PRO A 676 3.29 15.43 -8.16
CA PRO A 676 2.85 15.30 -9.55
C PRO A 676 3.04 16.60 -10.34
N ARG A 677 3.44 16.46 -11.61
CA ARG A 677 3.45 17.58 -12.58
C ARG A 677 2.01 18.00 -12.88
N LEU A 678 1.71 19.28 -12.69
CA LEU A 678 0.50 19.89 -13.26
C LEU A 678 0.70 20.12 -14.76
N THR A 679 -0.15 19.52 -15.59
CA THR A 679 -0.21 19.85 -17.02
C THR A 679 -0.91 21.19 -17.21
N THR A 680 -0.14 22.26 -17.44
CA THR A 680 -0.64 23.64 -17.59
C THR A 680 -1.46 23.89 -18.86
N LYS A 681 -1.52 22.93 -19.79
CA LYS A 681 -2.22 23.06 -21.09
C LYS A 681 -3.75 23.13 -21.00
N ALA A 682 -4.37 22.84 -19.85
CA ALA A 682 -5.83 22.74 -19.70
C ALA A 682 -6.42 23.65 -18.60
N ILE A 683 -5.70 24.69 -18.16
CA ILE A 683 -6.16 25.60 -17.08
C ILE A 683 -6.95 26.78 -17.71
N PRO A 684 -8.24 26.96 -17.36
CA PRO A 684 -9.03 28.12 -17.78
C PRO A 684 -8.38 29.44 -17.36
N LYS A 685 -8.47 30.46 -18.23
CA LYS A 685 -7.89 31.78 -17.98
C LYS A 685 -8.89 32.73 -17.32
N CYS A 686 -8.48 33.35 -16.23
CA CYS A 686 -9.20 34.40 -15.53
C CYS A 686 -8.77 35.77 -16.05
N VAL A 687 -9.72 36.49 -16.62
CA VAL A 687 -9.48 37.80 -17.24
C VAL A 687 -9.97 38.89 -16.29
N ALA A 688 -9.03 39.67 -15.74
CA ALA A 688 -9.36 40.80 -14.90
C ALA A 688 -9.97 41.95 -15.73
N LYS A 689 -11.15 42.44 -15.31
CA LYS A 689 -11.83 43.58 -15.96
C LYS A 689 -11.20 44.93 -15.61
N ARG A 690 -10.42 44.98 -14.53
CA ARG A 690 -9.67 46.16 -14.04
C ARG A 690 -8.27 45.76 -13.58
N PRO A 691 -7.36 46.70 -13.32
CA PRO A 691 -6.08 46.40 -12.68
C PRO A 691 -6.28 45.72 -11.31
N VAL A 692 -5.68 44.54 -11.10
CA VAL A 692 -5.68 43.79 -9.84
C VAL A 692 -4.27 43.40 -9.42
N ASP A 693 -3.92 43.66 -8.17
CA ASP A 693 -2.68 43.23 -7.54
C ASP A 693 -2.99 42.10 -6.56
N VAL A 694 -2.51 40.90 -6.86
CA VAL A 694 -2.68 39.67 -6.09
C VAL A 694 -1.44 39.41 -5.25
N ILE A 695 -1.61 39.21 -3.95
CA ILE A 695 -0.55 38.95 -3.00
C ILE A 695 -0.80 37.57 -2.39
N PHE A 696 0.04 36.59 -2.73
CA PHE A 696 0.06 35.31 -2.03
C PHE A 696 0.82 35.48 -0.71
N SER A 697 0.28 34.95 0.38
CA SER A 697 0.89 35.01 1.70
C SER A 697 0.99 33.60 2.27
N LEU A 698 2.22 33.15 2.54
CA LEU A 698 2.52 31.78 2.97
C LEU A 698 3.46 31.77 4.18
N ASP A 699 3.01 31.15 5.27
CA ASP A 699 3.89 30.85 6.41
C ASP A 699 4.60 29.50 6.20
N GLU A 700 5.75 29.56 5.52
CA GLU A 700 6.58 28.38 5.26
C GLU A 700 7.12 27.71 6.54
N VAL A 701 7.20 28.43 7.66
CA VAL A 701 7.77 27.91 8.91
C VAL A 701 6.75 27.06 9.66
N SER A 702 5.53 27.57 9.84
CA SER A 702 4.46 26.84 10.53
C SER A 702 3.93 25.68 9.69
N ILE A 703 3.86 25.84 8.36
CA ILE A 703 3.38 24.82 7.43
C ILE A 703 4.42 23.72 7.19
N GLY A 704 5.71 24.06 7.22
CA GLY A 704 6.81 23.15 6.91
C GLY A 704 6.98 22.91 5.42
N ALA A 705 8.22 22.81 4.92
CA ALA A 705 8.46 22.99 3.49
C ALA A 705 7.94 21.86 2.60
N ARG A 706 7.75 20.65 3.11
CA ARG A 706 7.09 19.58 2.34
C ARG A 706 5.67 19.99 1.95
N HIS A 707 4.93 20.58 2.89
CA HIS A 707 3.59 21.10 2.71
C HIS A 707 3.60 22.45 1.97
N SER A 708 4.57 23.31 2.25
CA SER A 708 4.76 24.56 1.52
C SER A 708 5.05 24.32 0.04
N GLN A 709 5.84 23.29 -0.31
CA GLN A 709 6.11 22.92 -1.70
C GLN A 709 4.83 22.52 -2.44
N ILE A 710 3.92 21.83 -1.75
CA ILE A 710 2.60 21.49 -2.29
C ILE A 710 1.75 22.76 -2.52
N ILE A 711 1.75 23.69 -1.56
CA ILE A 711 1.06 24.98 -1.72
C ILE A 711 1.68 25.79 -2.87
N ILE A 712 2.99 25.75 -3.04
CA ILE A 712 3.63 26.46 -4.13
C ILE A 712 3.22 25.88 -5.49
N TYR A 713 3.07 24.56 -5.63
CA TYR A 713 2.50 23.98 -6.86
C TYR A 713 1.06 24.46 -7.11
N LEU A 714 0.25 24.64 -6.07
CA LEU A 714 -1.07 25.25 -6.21
C LEU A 714 -0.96 26.72 -6.64
N ILE A 715 -0.05 27.51 -6.06
CA ILE A 715 0.20 28.90 -6.49
C ILE A 715 0.60 28.93 -7.97
N GLU A 716 1.49 28.03 -8.43
CA GLU A 716 1.85 27.91 -9.85
C GLU A 716 0.63 27.63 -10.74
N ALA A 717 -0.30 26.78 -10.30
CA ALA A 717 -1.55 26.51 -11.00
C ALA A 717 -2.45 27.75 -11.07
N LEU A 718 -2.61 28.46 -9.95
CA LEU A 718 -3.44 29.67 -9.86
C LEU A 718 -2.87 30.80 -10.73
N VAL A 719 -1.56 31.03 -10.66
CA VAL A 719 -0.85 32.01 -11.49
C VAL A 719 -0.95 31.64 -12.97
N SER A 720 -0.82 30.36 -13.31
CA SER A 720 -1.03 29.87 -14.68
C SER A 720 -2.46 30.06 -15.17
N GLY A 721 -3.43 30.14 -14.26
CA GLY A 721 -4.83 30.45 -14.53
C GLY A 721 -5.11 31.94 -14.72
N PHE A 722 -4.21 32.86 -14.37
CA PHE A 722 -4.42 34.29 -14.59
C PHE A 722 -4.06 34.70 -16.04
N ASP A 723 -4.91 35.51 -16.67
CA ASP A 723 -4.63 36.05 -18.00
C ASP A 723 -3.61 37.20 -17.93
N SER A 724 -2.34 36.84 -18.06
CA SER A 724 -1.23 37.79 -18.08
C SER A 724 -1.11 38.59 -19.39
N TYR A 725 -1.88 38.29 -20.45
CA TYR A 725 -1.71 38.94 -21.75
C TYR A 725 -2.21 40.39 -21.79
N ARG A 726 -3.17 40.76 -20.93
CA ARG A 726 -3.78 42.11 -20.91
C ARG A 726 -3.18 43.09 -19.91
N ASN A 727 -2.06 42.78 -19.25
CA ASN A 727 -1.40 43.64 -18.23
C ASN A 727 -2.28 44.03 -17.01
N ASN A 728 -3.44 43.41 -16.83
CA ASN A 728 -4.36 43.78 -15.76
C ASN A 728 -4.04 43.11 -14.42
N ILE A 729 -3.30 41.99 -14.39
CA ILE A 729 -3.00 41.26 -13.15
C ILE A 729 -1.51 41.36 -12.82
N ASN A 730 -1.24 41.69 -11.56
CA ASN A 730 0.08 41.87 -10.98
C ASN A 730 0.19 40.94 -9.77
N ILE A 731 1.30 40.22 -9.61
CA ILE A 731 1.42 39.17 -8.59
C ILE A 731 2.61 39.45 -7.68
N ALA A 732 2.42 39.24 -6.38
CA ALA A 732 3.41 39.30 -5.33
C ALA A 732 3.31 38.06 -4.42
N LEU A 733 4.42 37.70 -3.77
CA LEU A 733 4.46 36.67 -2.73
C LEU A 733 5.12 37.24 -1.48
N VAL A 734 4.48 37.00 -0.34
CA VAL A 734 4.93 37.39 0.99
C VAL A 734 5.16 36.13 1.79
N ASN A 735 6.39 35.95 2.28
CA ASN A 735 6.76 34.86 3.17
C ASN A 735 7.40 35.38 4.46
N SER A 736 7.74 34.44 5.32
CA SER A 736 8.25 34.68 6.67
C SER A 736 9.64 35.30 6.74
N LYS A 737 10.48 35.20 5.70
CA LYS A 737 11.95 35.30 5.86
C LYS A 737 12.66 36.58 5.39
N ASN A 738 12.21 37.40 4.43
CA ASN A 738 12.86 38.71 4.20
C ASN A 738 12.20 39.69 3.21
N ILE A 739 12.61 40.97 3.34
CA ILE A 739 12.02 42.23 2.84
C ILE A 739 12.44 42.66 1.41
N ASN A 740 13.28 41.93 0.67
CA ASN A 740 13.83 42.45 -0.59
C ASN A 740 12.91 42.23 -1.81
N PHE A 741 11.93 43.12 -1.93
CA PHE A 741 11.01 43.39 -3.04
C PHE A 741 10.12 42.21 -3.46
N ALA A 742 8.87 42.24 -3.00
CA ALA A 742 7.76 41.75 -3.81
C ALA A 742 7.71 42.59 -5.11
N LYS A 743 8.46 42.17 -6.14
CA LYS A 743 8.38 42.78 -7.46
C LYS A 743 7.08 42.31 -8.10
N PHE A 744 6.16 43.22 -8.34
CA PHE A 744 5.11 43.01 -9.34
C PHE A 744 5.79 42.76 -10.69
N GLY A 745 5.71 41.52 -11.19
CA GLY A 745 6.32 41.12 -12.45
C GLY A 745 5.29 40.94 -13.55
N ARG A 746 5.51 41.56 -14.72
CA ARG A 746 4.60 41.49 -15.89
C ARG A 746 4.65 40.14 -16.63
N LYS A 747 5.77 39.42 -16.53
CA LYS A 747 6.00 38.03 -17.01
C LYS A 747 7.22 37.49 -16.25
N PHE A 748 7.04 36.57 -15.31
CA PHE A 748 8.20 35.96 -14.65
C PHE A 748 8.84 34.88 -15.56
N LYS A 749 9.77 35.31 -16.42
CA LYS A 749 10.89 34.46 -16.88
C LYS A 749 11.81 34.27 -15.67
N THR A 750 11.87 33.19 -14.93
CA THR A 750 11.18 31.91 -14.86
C THR A 750 10.60 31.83 -13.46
N VAL A 751 9.50 31.09 -13.27
CA VAL A 751 9.06 30.57 -11.94
C VAL A 751 10.28 30.08 -11.14
N ASP A 752 11.31 29.62 -11.84
CA ASP A 752 12.53 29.16 -11.25
C ASP A 752 13.44 30.15 -10.49
N ASN A 753 13.48 31.42 -10.90
CA ASN A 753 14.28 32.43 -10.19
C ASN A 753 13.59 32.90 -8.91
N PHE A 754 12.26 32.95 -8.96
CA PHE A 754 11.38 33.24 -7.85
C PHE A 754 11.51 32.20 -6.72
N MET A 755 11.59 30.92 -7.09
CA MET A 755 11.70 29.79 -6.15
C MET A 755 13.06 29.68 -5.44
N ARG A 756 14.14 30.26 -5.98
CA ARG A 756 15.50 30.18 -5.40
C ARG A 756 15.67 30.96 -4.08
N ARG A 757 14.79 31.92 -3.81
CA ARG A 757 14.94 32.89 -2.70
C ARG A 757 14.21 32.50 -1.40
N LEU A 758 13.46 31.40 -1.37
CA LEU A 758 12.61 31.01 -0.24
C LEU A 758 13.38 30.45 0.98
N GLY A 759 14.61 29.96 0.80
CA GLY A 759 15.25 29.05 1.76
C GLY A 759 16.13 29.60 2.89
N THR A 760 15.88 30.69 3.62
CA THR A 760 16.74 30.99 4.82
C THR A 760 16.04 31.74 5.97
N VAL A 761 16.07 31.15 7.18
CA VAL A 761 15.76 31.70 8.55
C VAL A 761 14.33 31.58 9.16
N LYS A 762 14.19 31.71 10.49
CA LYS A 762 13.16 31.19 11.41
C LYS A 762 12.07 32.22 11.85
N ILE A 763 10.89 31.66 12.18
CA ILE A 763 9.62 32.12 12.85
C ILE A 763 8.90 33.37 12.30
N PRO A 764 7.62 33.24 11.88
CA PRO A 764 6.66 34.36 11.92
C PRO A 764 5.37 34.05 12.71
N ASP A 765 4.64 35.11 13.01
CA ASP A 765 3.25 35.14 13.49
C ASP A 765 2.34 35.58 12.33
N HIS A 766 1.12 35.03 12.22
CA HIS A 766 0.14 35.38 11.16
C HIS A 766 -0.18 36.87 11.13
N SER A 767 -0.14 37.54 12.29
CA SER A 767 -0.25 39.00 12.40
C SER A 767 0.80 39.72 11.54
N GLN A 768 2.05 39.25 11.56
CA GLN A 768 3.13 39.82 10.77
C GLN A 768 2.96 39.54 9.28
N MET A 769 2.42 38.37 8.90
CA MET A 769 2.15 38.02 7.50
C MET A 769 1.07 38.92 6.89
N LEU A 770 -0.02 39.17 7.61
CA LEU A 770 -1.09 40.07 7.17
C LEU A 770 -0.61 41.52 7.08
N ARG A 771 0.15 41.99 8.08
CA ARG A 771 0.76 43.33 8.07
C ARG A 771 1.73 43.53 6.91
N LYS A 772 2.56 42.53 6.63
CA LYS A 772 3.50 42.56 5.48
C LYS A 772 2.77 42.56 4.14
N SER A 773 1.71 41.76 4.01
CA SER A 773 0.86 41.73 2.82
C SER A 773 0.23 43.09 2.53
N ARG A 774 -0.26 43.78 3.58
CA ARG A 774 -0.78 45.16 3.47
C ARG A 774 0.29 46.15 2.99
N ARG A 775 1.49 46.11 3.55
CA ARG A 775 2.61 46.96 3.10
C ARG A 775 2.94 46.74 1.63
N VAL A 776 3.03 45.48 1.19
CA VAL A 776 3.29 45.13 -0.21
C VAL A 776 2.18 45.64 -1.14
N ALA A 777 0.93 45.52 -0.72
CA ALA A 777 -0.20 46.04 -1.49
C ALA A 777 -0.13 47.57 -1.73
N PHE A 778 0.38 48.34 -0.75
CA PHE A 778 0.58 49.79 -0.89
C PHE A 778 1.69 50.17 -1.88
N TYR A 779 2.71 49.32 -2.05
CA TYR A 779 3.73 49.51 -3.10
C TYR A 779 3.23 49.09 -4.49
N GLY A 780 2.05 48.49 -4.59
CA GLY A 780 1.40 48.15 -5.86
C GLY A 780 0.75 49.36 -6.54
N ARG A 781 -0.01 49.09 -7.61
CA ARG A 781 -0.69 50.14 -8.39
C ARG A 781 -1.75 50.86 -7.55
N LYS A 782 -1.70 52.19 -7.49
CA LYS A 782 -2.60 53.01 -6.64
C LYS A 782 -4.10 52.79 -6.92
N HIS A 783 -4.46 52.53 -8.17
CA HIS A 783 -5.86 52.34 -8.62
C HIS A 783 -6.25 50.87 -8.83
N ALA A 784 -5.38 49.92 -8.47
CA ALA A 784 -5.69 48.50 -8.61
C ALA A 784 -6.43 47.95 -7.39
N GLN A 785 -7.32 47.00 -7.63
CA GLN A 785 -7.90 46.19 -6.56
C GLN A 785 -6.80 45.36 -5.90
N LYS A 786 -6.84 45.24 -4.57
CA LYS A 786 -5.83 44.54 -3.77
C LYS A 786 -6.42 43.25 -3.25
N VAL A 787 -5.86 42.12 -3.67
CA VAL A 787 -6.32 40.78 -3.29
C VAL A 787 -5.20 40.07 -2.55
N ILE A 788 -5.43 39.64 -1.31
CA ILE A 788 -4.52 38.84 -0.50
C ILE A 788 -5.06 37.40 -0.49
N ILE A 789 -4.21 36.42 -0.79
CA ILE A 789 -4.52 35.00 -0.68
C ILE A 789 -3.61 34.44 0.41
N HIS A 790 -4.17 34.20 1.60
CA HIS A 790 -3.44 33.80 2.79
C HIS A 790 -3.64 32.30 3.06
N PHE A 791 -2.56 31.54 3.13
CA PHE A 791 -2.60 30.10 3.41
C PHE A 791 -2.43 29.82 4.92
N VAL A 792 -3.29 28.95 5.47
CA VAL A 792 -3.31 28.57 6.90
C VAL A 792 -3.39 27.04 7.03
N ASP A 793 -2.77 26.45 8.05
CA ASP A 793 -2.78 25.01 8.39
C ASP A 793 -3.28 24.79 9.83
N ARG A 794 -3.65 23.57 10.19
CA ARG A 794 -4.22 23.12 11.47
C ARG A 794 -3.35 23.36 12.73
N ASN A 795 -2.09 23.76 12.58
CA ASN A 795 -1.14 23.93 13.68
C ASN A 795 -1.02 25.40 14.19
N VAL A 796 -2.06 26.22 14.04
CA VAL A 796 -1.93 27.67 14.20
C VAL A 796 -2.94 28.24 15.20
N ASP A 797 -2.42 28.94 16.20
CA ASP A 797 -3.20 29.83 17.08
C ASP A 797 -3.45 31.19 16.41
N ILE A 798 -4.69 31.48 16.01
CA ILE A 798 -5.11 32.79 15.51
C ILE A 798 -5.32 33.72 16.73
N ASN A 799 -4.28 34.48 17.06
CA ASN A 799 -4.30 35.39 18.20
C ASN A 799 -4.98 36.75 17.92
N LYS A 800 -5.24 37.53 18.98
CA LYS A 800 -5.83 38.89 18.88
C LYS A 800 -5.07 39.84 17.95
N ALA A 801 -3.74 39.71 17.86
CA ALA A 801 -2.93 40.52 16.97
C ALA A 801 -3.22 40.23 15.48
N THR A 802 -3.42 38.95 15.14
CA THR A 802 -3.79 38.51 13.80
C THR A 802 -5.15 39.08 13.39
N LEU A 803 -6.14 39.05 14.29
CA LEU A 803 -7.46 39.61 14.06
C LEU A 803 -7.44 41.14 13.88
N SER A 804 -6.59 41.84 14.65
CA SER A 804 -6.40 43.30 14.51
C SER A 804 -5.82 43.66 13.14
N GLU A 805 -4.81 42.91 12.67
CA GLU A 805 -4.21 43.13 11.36
C GLU A 805 -5.17 42.81 10.20
N ALA A 806 -5.98 41.75 10.33
CA ALA A 806 -7.06 41.46 9.39
C ALA A 806 -8.09 42.59 9.30
N LYS A 807 -8.48 43.17 10.45
CA LYS A 807 -9.38 44.34 10.49
C LYS A 807 -8.78 45.55 9.77
N GLN A 808 -7.48 45.81 9.96
CA GLN A 808 -6.78 46.89 9.27
C GLN A 808 -6.69 46.67 7.74
N ASN A 809 -6.53 45.42 7.29
CA ASN A 809 -6.56 45.08 5.86
C ASN A 809 -7.94 45.39 5.24
N ARG A 810 -9.02 45.04 5.94
CA ARG A 810 -10.39 45.37 5.51
C ARG A 810 -10.63 46.88 5.45
N ASN A 811 -10.19 47.63 6.47
CA ASN A 811 -10.30 49.10 6.48
C ASN A 811 -9.51 49.75 5.32
N SER A 812 -8.44 49.09 4.87
CA SER A 812 -7.65 49.51 3.70
C SER A 812 -8.25 49.04 2.36
N LYS A 813 -9.50 48.54 2.36
CA LYS A 813 -10.23 48.03 1.18
C LYS A 813 -9.51 46.89 0.44
N MET A 814 -8.82 46.02 1.18
CA MET A 814 -8.16 44.84 0.63
C MET A 814 -9.07 43.61 0.77
N GLU A 815 -9.17 42.81 -0.29
CA GLU A 815 -9.90 41.54 -0.27
C GLU A 815 -8.98 40.41 0.18
N THR A 816 -9.29 39.78 1.31
CA THR A 816 -8.46 38.69 1.87
C THR A 816 -9.19 37.37 1.74
N TYR A 817 -8.68 36.50 0.86
CA TYR A 817 -9.03 35.09 0.78
C TYR A 817 -8.16 34.30 1.76
N VAL A 818 -8.78 33.38 2.49
CA VAL A 818 -8.12 32.45 3.41
C VAL A 818 -8.27 31.04 2.84
N ILE A 819 -7.16 30.42 2.47
CA ILE A 819 -7.12 29.02 2.05
C ILE A 819 -6.62 28.21 3.25
N ALA A 820 -7.53 27.54 3.95
CA ALA A 820 -7.24 26.75 5.13
C ALA A 820 -7.11 25.27 4.77
N ILE A 821 -6.07 24.61 5.30
CA ILE A 821 -5.75 23.22 4.99
C ILE A 821 -5.91 22.40 6.28
N GLY A 822 -6.82 21.43 6.25
CA GLY A 822 -7.26 20.68 7.43
C GLY A 822 -8.74 20.32 7.32
N THR A 823 -9.20 19.39 8.14
CA THR A 823 -10.63 19.07 8.26
C THR A 823 -11.38 20.16 9.04
N GLU A 824 -12.68 20.31 8.84
CA GLU A 824 -13.48 21.33 9.57
C GLU A 824 -13.44 21.16 11.09
N VAL A 825 -13.18 19.95 11.58
CA VAL A 825 -12.99 19.62 13.00
C VAL A 825 -11.62 20.11 13.53
N GLU A 826 -10.60 20.16 12.68
CA GLU A 826 -9.25 20.59 13.03
C GLU A 826 -9.04 22.10 12.89
N LEU A 827 -9.98 22.82 12.25
CA LEU A 827 -9.85 24.25 11.92
C LEU A 827 -10.82 25.07 12.77
N ASP A 828 -10.32 26.11 13.45
CA ASP A 828 -11.18 27.13 14.06
C ASP A 828 -11.78 28.02 12.96
N VAL A 829 -12.89 27.55 12.38
CA VAL A 829 -13.58 28.22 11.27
C VAL A 829 -13.95 29.65 11.66
N THR A 830 -14.44 29.89 12.88
CA THR A 830 -14.81 31.24 13.35
C THR A 830 -13.62 32.21 13.31
N SER A 831 -12.43 31.76 13.70
CA SER A 831 -11.22 32.58 13.58
C SER A 831 -10.77 32.79 12.13
N LEU A 832 -10.95 31.80 11.25
CA LEU A 832 -10.65 31.94 9.81
C LEU A 832 -11.57 32.96 9.13
N GLU A 833 -12.86 32.94 9.46
CA GLU A 833 -13.85 33.91 8.99
C GLU A 833 -13.53 35.33 9.47
N ALA A 834 -12.97 35.47 10.67
CA ALA A 834 -12.56 36.74 11.23
C ALA A 834 -11.30 37.32 10.53
N ILE A 835 -10.49 36.48 9.86
CA ILE A 835 -9.37 36.92 9.02
C ILE A 835 -9.83 37.30 7.61
N ALA A 836 -10.75 36.54 7.02
CA ALA A 836 -11.20 36.73 5.65
C ALA A 836 -12.01 38.02 5.42
N SER A 837 -12.21 38.38 4.15
CA SER A 837 -13.19 39.40 3.75
C SER A 837 -14.63 38.87 3.86
N ARG A 838 -15.61 39.78 3.90
CA ARG A 838 -17.04 39.43 4.04
C ARG A 838 -17.79 39.51 2.71
N PRO A 839 -18.78 38.63 2.47
CA PRO A 839 -19.22 37.52 3.35
C PRO A 839 -18.22 36.34 3.35
N SER A 840 -18.04 35.68 4.49
CA SER A 840 -16.92 34.74 4.74
C SER A 840 -16.96 33.47 3.88
N ASP A 841 -18.16 32.98 3.56
CA ASP A 841 -18.43 31.83 2.67
C ASP A 841 -17.79 31.95 1.28
N ARG A 842 -17.59 33.19 0.81
CA ARG A 842 -16.93 33.50 -0.46
C ARG A 842 -15.40 33.51 -0.35
N TYR A 843 -14.87 33.95 0.79
CA TYR A 843 -13.44 34.25 0.96
C TYR A 843 -12.68 33.20 1.79
N VAL A 844 -13.37 32.31 2.50
CA VAL A 844 -12.78 31.15 3.17
C VAL A 844 -12.91 29.92 2.26
N ILE A 845 -11.80 29.24 2.01
CA ILE A 845 -11.75 28.02 1.23
C ILE A 845 -11.01 26.96 2.03
N THR A 846 -11.72 25.91 2.43
CA THR A 846 -11.16 24.77 3.16
C THR A 846 -10.73 23.68 2.20
N VAL A 847 -9.58 23.06 2.47
CA VAL A 847 -9.07 21.89 1.74
C VAL A 847 -8.70 20.81 2.76
N PRO A 848 -9.35 19.63 2.74
CA PRO A 848 -9.21 18.66 3.83
C PRO A 848 -7.78 18.17 4.07
N ARG A 849 -6.97 18.04 3.01
CA ARG A 849 -5.61 17.48 3.08
C ARG A 849 -4.68 18.08 2.03
N TYR A 850 -3.40 18.20 2.36
CA TYR A 850 -2.35 18.69 1.47
C TYR A 850 -2.28 17.96 0.12
N GLN A 851 -2.39 16.64 0.11
CA GLN A 851 -2.31 15.84 -1.12
C GLN A 851 -3.41 16.18 -2.13
N GLN A 852 -4.51 16.79 -1.67
CA GLN A 852 -5.63 17.18 -2.52
C GLN A 852 -5.48 18.60 -3.10
N LEU A 853 -4.61 19.46 -2.55
CA LEU A 853 -4.42 20.85 -3.00
C LEU A 853 -4.10 20.95 -4.49
N VAL A 854 -3.28 20.03 -5.00
CA VAL A 854 -2.86 20.02 -6.42
C VAL A 854 -4.04 19.79 -7.37
N ASN A 855 -5.14 19.18 -6.92
CA ASN A 855 -6.35 19.00 -7.74
C ASN A 855 -7.46 20.01 -7.40
N HIS A 856 -7.37 20.69 -6.24
CA HIS A 856 -8.35 21.68 -5.78
C HIS A 856 -8.26 23.04 -6.48
N TRP A 857 -7.22 23.31 -7.28
CA TRP A 857 -7.14 24.56 -8.06
C TRP A 857 -8.40 24.78 -8.93
N ARG A 858 -9.06 23.70 -9.39
CA ARG A 858 -10.31 23.77 -10.17
C ARG A 858 -11.49 24.38 -9.40
N GLN A 859 -11.46 24.33 -8.08
CA GLN A 859 -12.49 24.92 -7.20
C GLN A 859 -12.04 26.27 -6.65
N ILE A 860 -10.74 26.40 -6.35
CA ILE A 860 -10.13 27.62 -5.79
C ILE A 860 -10.05 28.73 -6.85
N LEU A 861 -9.60 28.41 -8.06
CA LEU A 861 -9.38 29.39 -9.12
C LEU A 861 -10.70 30.11 -9.49
N PRO A 862 -11.84 29.45 -9.78
CA PRO A 862 -13.08 30.14 -10.08
C PRO A 862 -13.52 31.11 -8.98
N LYS A 863 -13.42 30.72 -7.70
CA LYS A 863 -13.77 31.58 -6.56
C LYS A 863 -12.91 32.84 -6.53
N ILE A 864 -11.58 32.69 -6.62
CA ILE A 864 -10.64 33.82 -6.67
C ILE A 864 -10.93 34.72 -7.87
N CYS A 865 -11.26 34.13 -9.02
CA CYS A 865 -11.53 34.86 -10.26
C CYS A 865 -12.87 35.61 -10.26
N THR A 866 -13.75 35.39 -9.29
CA THR A 866 -14.89 36.28 -9.08
C THR A 866 -14.50 37.62 -8.46
N GLY A 867 -13.35 37.67 -7.76
CA GLY A 867 -12.80 38.87 -7.13
C GLY A 867 -11.72 39.56 -7.96
N ILE A 868 -11.36 39.01 -9.13
CA ILE A 868 -10.37 39.53 -10.09
C ILE A 868 -11.09 39.93 -11.38
#